data_AF-A0A9E4QNY1-F1
#
_entry.id   AF-A0A9E4QNY1-F1
#
_cell.length_a   1.000
_cell.length_b   1.000
_cell.length_c   1.000
_cell.angle_alpha   90.00
_cell.angle_beta   90.00
_cell.angle_gamma   90.00
#
_symmetry.space_group_name_H-M   'P 1'
#
loop_
_entity.id
_entity.type
_entity.pdbx_description
1 polymer ?
#
loop_
_entity_poly.entity_id
_entity_poly.type
_entity_poly.pdbx_seq_one_letter_code
_entity_poly.pdbx_strand_id
1 'polypeptide(L)'
;VLPRAGGTSLAGQTVNHAIVIDFSKYLNQVIEVNPEEMWVRVQPGIVLDQLNRELAVHGLQYAPDPTTSNRACVGGGIGNNSCGAHSVIYGKTLDHVKEVEVILSDGTQAHFGLLEAHQLEAKLSGTGLESDIYREVRRIAQDNLPEITARYPQIMRRVSGYNLDQFLSDDPFNMARMVVGSEGTLCLVTEAKLNLVPRPTMTALSVLHFADIVQASEATREVLKHQPSSIEVMDKILLDRCRESLGHAGDLAFIEGDPGALLAVEFYGESEAELTSKTDALKDDMAHKKLGYACVNLLDQGAQGSVWNVRKSGLGLLMSVHGDSKPLPFVEDTAVDPENLGPFVARFDEIVRSHNTEAAYYGHASVGCLHIRPLVNLKEAQGVETMVSIAEEISDLVREFGGSLSGEHGDGIVRGVWTEKMFGPEIYQLFREVKSTFDPQGIMNPGKIIDCPPMTENLRYGPGYHASSFPTKLDFSLDTNYAGAVEMCNGMGACRKLDGGMCPSYIATREEEHSTRGRANLLRAAMSGQLPEGAITSRRLYEALDLCLECKACKAECDSGVDMAKLKYEFLDHYFAANGMPLRNKVFGHINKINRMGSRFAPFSNWAAQSPIGKLVSTLVLGIHPRRSLPPFARETLPKWFEQRRKIPRSSRVEKGGSGGISPASTGDTAGVTTKGSVVLFNDTFMNYNYPQVGRAAVELLEAAGFSVTLANAKCCGRPMISKGMLDEATAHARYNVDLLHAYADQGIPIIGCEPSCLLTFRDEYLELVNNERARKVAQHSYLIDEFLMMLQDKGELNLEFRNVPKKILFHGHCHQKALVGTASSLGALRLPPGNQVELVNAGCCGMAGSFGFEREHYQVSMTIGEHALFPAVNAKDPDWEIAVMGVSCRQQIEDGTGRRARHLVEVLRDSLP
;
A
#
# COMPACT_ATOMS: atom_id res chain seq x y z
N VAL A 1 -21.44 18.79 10.47
CA VAL A 1 -21.37 17.45 9.86
C VAL A 1 -20.34 17.46 8.74
N LEU A 2 -19.52 16.41 8.65
CA LEU A 2 -18.54 16.20 7.58
C LEU A 2 -18.85 14.85 6.93
N PRO A 3 -19.45 14.83 5.72
CA PRO A 3 -19.53 13.62 4.91
C PRO A 3 -18.13 13.20 4.48
N ARG A 4 -17.76 11.94 4.70
CA ARG A 4 -16.44 11.40 4.35
C ARG A 4 -16.57 10.03 3.71
N ALA A 5 -15.80 9.80 2.65
CA ALA A 5 -15.62 8.45 2.10
C ALA A 5 -14.21 7.93 2.42
N GLY A 6 -13.35 7.70 1.42
CA GLY A 6 -11.99 7.17 1.62
C GLY A 6 -11.04 8.06 2.46
N GLY A 7 -11.35 9.35 2.61
CA GLY A 7 -10.49 10.29 3.35
C GLY A 7 -9.13 10.46 2.69
N THR A 8 -9.08 10.55 1.36
CA THR A 8 -7.85 10.58 0.55
C THR A 8 -7.50 11.98 0.02
N SER A 9 -8.35 12.98 0.30
CA SER A 9 -8.17 14.33 -0.20
C SER A 9 -6.94 15.02 0.41
N LEU A 10 -6.33 15.94 -0.34
CA LEU A 10 -5.04 16.56 0.00
C LEU A 10 -5.15 18.03 0.44
N ALA A 11 -6.31 18.66 0.26
CA ALA A 11 -6.51 20.08 0.56
C ALA A 11 -7.22 20.34 1.90
N GLY A 12 -7.41 19.31 2.73
CA GLY A 12 -8.08 19.44 4.04
C GLY A 12 -9.61 19.27 4.01
N GLN A 13 -10.21 18.84 2.90
CA GLN A 13 -11.67 18.63 2.81
C GLN A 13 -12.20 17.62 3.83
N THR A 14 -11.39 16.62 4.16
CA THR A 14 -11.78 15.46 4.97
C THR A 14 -11.46 15.58 6.46
N VAL A 15 -10.96 16.76 6.89
CA VAL A 15 -10.66 17.09 8.29
C VAL A 15 -11.41 18.34 8.72
N ASN A 16 -12.11 18.29 9.86
CA ASN A 16 -12.80 19.44 10.45
C ASN A 16 -13.18 19.12 11.89
N HIS A 17 -13.51 20.14 12.70
CA HIS A 17 -14.20 19.93 13.96
C HIS A 17 -15.70 19.68 13.69
N ALA A 18 -16.04 18.42 13.40
CA ALA A 18 -17.38 18.02 13.00
C ALA A 18 -17.67 16.56 13.35
N ILE A 19 -18.96 16.18 13.38
CA ILE A 19 -19.37 14.78 13.30
C ILE A 19 -19.00 14.26 11.91
N VAL A 20 -18.04 13.33 11.86
CA VAL A 20 -17.58 12.68 10.64
C VAL A 20 -18.48 11.48 10.34
N ILE A 21 -19.10 11.46 9.16
CA ILE A 21 -19.91 10.34 8.68
C ILE A 21 -19.09 9.60 7.62
N ASP A 22 -18.55 8.42 7.96
CA ASP A 22 -17.71 7.61 7.05
C ASP A 22 -18.57 6.62 6.24
N PHE A 23 -18.72 6.86 4.95
CA PHE A 23 -19.54 6.03 4.05
C PHE A 23 -18.88 4.73 3.61
N SER A 24 -17.55 4.66 3.65
CA SER A 24 -16.81 3.56 3.03
C SER A 24 -17.05 2.19 3.69
N LYS A 25 -17.62 2.18 4.90
CA LYS A 25 -17.96 0.97 5.65
C LYS A 25 -19.34 0.40 5.30
N TYR A 26 -20.36 1.24 5.15
CA TYR A 26 -21.76 0.79 5.07
C TYR A 26 -22.52 1.24 3.81
N LEU A 27 -22.17 2.38 3.21
CA LEU A 27 -22.85 2.90 2.00
C LEU A 27 -21.95 2.71 0.78
N ASN A 28 -21.67 1.47 0.41
CA ASN A 28 -20.66 1.11 -0.59
C ASN A 28 -21.13 0.11 -1.66
N GLN A 29 -22.44 0.07 -1.93
CA GLN A 29 -23.05 -0.87 -2.88
C GLN A 29 -23.23 -0.26 -4.27
N VAL A 30 -23.15 -1.11 -5.30
CA VAL A 30 -23.78 -0.87 -6.60
C VAL A 30 -25.27 -1.18 -6.47
N ILE A 31 -26.12 -0.21 -6.78
CA ILE A 31 -27.58 -0.33 -6.69
C ILE A 31 -28.15 -0.90 -7.98
N GLU A 32 -27.70 -0.38 -9.13
CA GLU A 32 -28.23 -0.75 -10.44
C GLU A 32 -27.18 -0.48 -11.53
N VAL A 33 -27.10 -1.36 -12.54
CA VAL A 33 -26.26 -1.18 -13.73
C VAL A 33 -27.16 -1.29 -14.96
N ASN A 34 -27.09 -0.30 -15.86
CA ASN A 34 -27.74 -0.35 -17.17
C ASN A 34 -26.66 -0.25 -18.27
N PRO A 35 -26.22 -1.39 -18.83
CA PRO A 35 -25.22 -1.41 -19.90
C PRO A 35 -25.72 -0.83 -21.23
N GLU A 36 -27.02 -0.96 -21.53
CA GLU A 36 -27.61 -0.49 -22.80
C GLU A 36 -27.62 1.04 -22.88
N GLU A 37 -28.01 1.69 -21.79
CA GLU A 37 -27.99 3.16 -21.66
C GLU A 37 -26.68 3.71 -21.07
N MET A 38 -25.70 2.83 -20.81
CA MET A 38 -24.37 3.14 -20.27
C MET A 38 -24.40 4.01 -19.00
N TRP A 39 -25.11 3.55 -17.97
CA TRP A 39 -25.07 4.20 -16.65
C TRP A 39 -25.07 3.21 -15.49
N VAL A 40 -24.63 3.68 -14.33
CA VAL A 40 -24.66 2.94 -13.06
C VAL A 40 -25.20 3.81 -11.92
N ARG A 41 -25.98 3.23 -11.02
CA ARG A 41 -26.41 3.85 -9.75
C ARG A 41 -25.65 3.22 -8.60
N VAL A 42 -25.02 4.04 -7.77
CA VAL A 42 -24.12 3.60 -6.69
C VAL A 42 -24.28 4.42 -5.42
N GLN A 43 -23.86 3.85 -4.30
CA GLN A 43 -23.68 4.56 -3.04
C GLN A 43 -22.30 5.24 -2.94
N PRO A 44 -22.16 6.35 -2.20
CA PRO A 44 -20.98 7.22 -2.22
C PRO A 44 -19.69 6.56 -1.69
N GLY A 45 -19.80 5.52 -0.87
CA GLY A 45 -18.69 4.82 -0.25
C GLY A 45 -18.07 3.71 -1.11
N ILE A 46 -18.58 3.43 -2.32
CA ILE A 46 -17.97 2.44 -3.21
C ILE A 46 -16.62 2.94 -3.72
N VAL A 47 -15.61 2.08 -3.65
CA VAL A 47 -14.25 2.37 -4.17
C VAL A 47 -14.26 2.30 -5.70
N LEU A 48 -13.58 3.24 -6.37
CA LEU A 48 -13.59 3.35 -7.83
C LEU A 48 -13.12 2.07 -8.53
N ASP A 49 -11.99 1.50 -8.09
CA ASP A 49 -11.50 0.23 -8.66
C ASP A 49 -12.42 -0.96 -8.37
N GLN A 50 -13.18 -0.93 -7.27
CA GLN A 50 -14.19 -1.95 -7.00
C GLN A 50 -15.34 -1.82 -8.00
N LEU A 51 -15.86 -0.61 -8.18
CA LEU A 51 -16.89 -0.31 -9.16
C LEU A 51 -16.46 -0.77 -10.56
N ASN A 52 -15.25 -0.40 -11.00
CA ASN A 52 -14.75 -0.76 -12.33
C ASN A 52 -14.51 -2.27 -12.51
N ARG A 53 -14.15 -3.01 -11.45
CA ARG A 53 -14.10 -4.48 -11.49
C ARG A 53 -15.49 -5.09 -11.71
N GLU A 54 -16.53 -4.54 -11.10
CA GLU A 54 -17.91 -5.01 -11.28
C GLU A 54 -18.45 -4.66 -12.68
N LEU A 55 -18.09 -3.49 -13.22
CA LEU A 55 -18.50 -3.05 -14.57
C LEU A 55 -17.75 -3.76 -15.71
N ALA A 56 -16.55 -4.30 -15.44
CA ALA A 56 -15.69 -4.91 -16.44
C ALA A 56 -16.36 -6.05 -17.23
N VAL A 57 -17.30 -6.78 -16.63
CA VAL A 57 -18.05 -7.87 -17.28
C VAL A 57 -18.96 -7.39 -18.42
N HIS A 58 -19.29 -6.09 -18.43
CA HIS A 58 -20.08 -5.44 -19.47
C HIS A 58 -19.22 -4.71 -20.51
N GLY A 59 -17.89 -4.78 -20.40
CA GLY A 59 -17.00 -3.99 -21.28
C GLY A 59 -17.02 -2.49 -21.01
N LEU A 60 -17.55 -2.07 -19.85
CA LEU A 60 -17.73 -0.67 -19.46
C LEU A 60 -16.88 -0.31 -18.23
N GLN A 61 -16.66 0.98 -18.01
CA GLN A 61 -16.02 1.55 -16.83
C GLN A 61 -16.58 2.94 -16.48
N TYR A 62 -16.48 3.33 -15.22
CA TYR A 62 -16.60 4.73 -14.81
C TYR A 62 -15.28 5.44 -15.11
N ALA A 63 -15.35 6.59 -15.78
CA ALA A 63 -14.19 7.19 -16.45
C ALA A 63 -13.19 7.89 -15.52
N PRO A 64 -13.59 8.70 -14.51
CA PRO A 64 -12.63 9.34 -13.60
C PRO A 64 -11.74 8.34 -12.87
N ASP A 65 -10.43 8.52 -12.99
CA ASP A 65 -9.40 7.57 -12.56
C ASP A 65 -8.27 8.24 -11.77
N PRO A 66 -8.56 8.88 -10.61
CA PRO A 66 -7.54 9.54 -9.83
C PRO A 66 -6.47 8.54 -9.38
N THR A 67 -5.24 8.99 -9.11
CA THR A 67 -4.12 8.12 -8.66
C THR A 67 -4.45 7.27 -7.43
N THR A 68 -5.46 7.65 -6.65
CA THR A 68 -5.93 6.95 -5.46
C THR A 68 -7.15 6.05 -5.70
N SER A 69 -7.48 5.69 -6.95
CA SER A 69 -8.69 4.94 -7.34
C SER A 69 -8.94 3.64 -6.56
N ASN A 70 -7.88 2.98 -6.07
CA ASN A 70 -7.97 1.76 -5.25
C ASN A 70 -8.47 1.97 -3.80
N ARG A 71 -8.73 3.23 -3.40
CA ARG A 71 -9.16 3.61 -2.06
C ARG A 71 -10.05 4.86 -2.01
N ALA A 72 -9.97 5.73 -3.02
CA ALA A 72 -10.92 6.80 -3.22
C ALA A 72 -12.29 6.21 -3.60
N CYS A 73 -13.34 6.90 -3.16
CA CYS A 73 -14.70 6.47 -3.38
C CYS A 73 -15.45 7.48 -4.24
N VAL A 74 -16.52 7.04 -4.89
CA VAL A 74 -17.37 7.86 -5.76
C VAL A 74 -17.80 9.17 -5.08
N GLY A 75 -18.27 9.12 -3.84
CA GLY A 75 -18.71 10.32 -3.12
C GLY A 75 -17.60 11.33 -2.86
N GLY A 76 -16.35 10.87 -2.69
CA GLY A 76 -15.17 11.74 -2.62
C GLY A 76 -14.87 12.38 -3.97
N GLY A 77 -14.98 11.62 -5.07
CA GLY A 77 -14.85 12.14 -6.42
C GLY A 77 -15.90 13.20 -6.74
N ILE A 78 -17.15 12.99 -6.33
CA ILE A 78 -18.23 13.99 -6.43
C ILE A 78 -17.87 15.22 -5.61
N GLY A 79 -17.47 15.06 -4.35
CA GLY A 79 -17.11 16.19 -3.47
C GLY A 79 -15.99 17.06 -4.04
N ASN A 80 -14.97 16.45 -4.65
CA ASN A 80 -13.80 17.17 -5.15
C ASN A 80 -13.88 17.54 -6.65
N ASN A 81 -14.93 17.11 -7.36
CA ASN A 81 -14.98 17.12 -8.82
C ASN A 81 -13.74 16.45 -9.45
N SER A 82 -13.35 15.29 -8.92
CA SER A 82 -12.07 14.65 -9.26
C SER A 82 -11.95 14.27 -10.74
N CYS A 83 -10.70 14.14 -11.15
CA CYS A 83 -10.25 13.84 -12.51
C CYS A 83 -9.36 12.58 -12.46
N GLY A 84 -8.47 12.43 -13.43
CA GLY A 84 -7.44 11.40 -13.49
C GLY A 84 -6.70 11.43 -14.83
N ALA A 85 -5.77 10.52 -15.05
CA ALA A 85 -4.83 10.58 -16.19
C ALA A 85 -5.52 10.72 -17.56
N HIS A 86 -6.74 10.19 -17.69
CA HIS A 86 -7.51 10.16 -18.94
C HIS A 86 -8.51 11.31 -19.09
N SER A 87 -8.46 12.33 -18.25
CA SER A 87 -9.40 13.46 -18.32
C SER A 87 -9.34 14.23 -19.64
N VAL A 88 -8.24 14.14 -20.40
CA VAL A 88 -8.11 14.78 -21.72
C VAL A 88 -9.16 14.26 -22.71
N ILE A 89 -9.58 13.00 -22.58
CA ILE A 89 -10.63 12.38 -23.41
C ILE A 89 -11.97 12.21 -22.69
N TYR A 90 -11.95 12.09 -21.36
CA TYR A 90 -13.18 11.79 -20.59
C TYR A 90 -13.71 12.95 -19.74
N GLY A 91 -12.98 14.05 -19.59
CA GLY A 91 -13.38 15.15 -18.72
C GLY A 91 -13.27 14.82 -17.22
N LYS A 92 -14.10 15.47 -16.41
CA LYS A 92 -14.06 15.47 -14.94
C LYS A 92 -15.29 14.78 -14.36
N THR A 93 -15.32 14.53 -13.05
CA THR A 93 -16.49 13.91 -12.38
C THR A 93 -17.81 14.62 -12.70
N LEU A 94 -17.82 15.95 -12.80
CA LEU A 94 -18.99 16.75 -13.18
C LEU A 94 -19.64 16.26 -14.48
N ASP A 95 -18.83 15.87 -15.46
CA ASP A 95 -19.29 15.44 -16.79
C ASP A 95 -19.94 14.04 -16.77
N HIS A 96 -19.73 13.29 -15.69
CA HIS A 96 -20.23 11.93 -15.52
C HIS A 96 -21.40 11.81 -14.53
N VAL A 97 -21.66 12.81 -13.69
CA VAL A 97 -22.78 12.77 -12.74
C VAL A 97 -24.08 13.16 -13.44
N LYS A 98 -25.02 12.21 -13.55
CA LYS A 98 -26.37 12.48 -14.08
C LYS A 98 -27.30 13.03 -13.02
N GLU A 99 -27.37 12.33 -11.89
CA GLU A 99 -28.34 12.55 -10.81
C GLU A 99 -27.70 12.22 -9.46
N VAL A 100 -28.15 12.88 -8.39
CA VAL A 100 -27.77 12.55 -7.00
C VAL A 100 -28.98 12.59 -6.08
N GLU A 101 -29.03 11.66 -5.14
CA GLU A 101 -29.93 11.69 -3.98
C GLU A 101 -29.18 12.31 -2.81
N VAL A 102 -29.73 13.35 -2.20
CA VAL A 102 -29.06 14.13 -1.15
C VAL A 102 -29.90 14.33 0.10
N ILE A 103 -29.20 14.55 1.22
CA ILE A 103 -29.77 15.10 2.46
C ILE A 103 -29.30 16.55 2.59
N LEU A 104 -30.26 17.47 2.71
CA LEU A 104 -29.99 18.90 2.91
C LEU A 104 -29.67 19.21 4.39
N SER A 105 -29.24 20.43 4.67
CA SER A 105 -28.83 20.87 6.01
C SER A 105 -29.96 20.81 7.06
N ASP A 106 -31.21 20.88 6.63
CA ASP A 106 -32.40 20.74 7.49
C ASP A 106 -32.86 19.27 7.67
N GLY A 107 -32.17 18.32 7.05
CA GLY A 107 -32.48 16.88 7.10
C GLY A 107 -33.48 16.40 6.05
N THR A 108 -33.99 17.28 5.19
CA THR A 108 -34.87 16.89 4.08
C THR A 108 -34.12 16.10 3.01
N GLN A 109 -34.82 15.16 2.37
CA GLN A 109 -34.33 14.42 1.21
C GLN A 109 -34.67 15.19 -0.06
N ALA A 110 -33.71 15.29 -0.97
CA ALA A 110 -33.90 15.91 -2.28
C ALA A 110 -33.24 15.06 -3.38
N HIS A 111 -33.84 15.10 -4.57
CA HIS A 111 -33.30 14.49 -5.79
C HIS A 111 -32.89 15.61 -6.73
N PHE A 112 -31.60 15.63 -7.09
CA PHE A 112 -31.06 16.59 -8.05
C PHE A 112 -30.67 15.86 -9.33
N GLY A 113 -31.23 16.30 -10.45
CA GLY A 113 -30.96 15.79 -11.78
C GLY A 113 -31.34 16.81 -12.84
N LEU A 114 -31.25 16.39 -14.11
CA LEU A 114 -31.69 17.20 -15.24
C LEU A 114 -33.19 17.42 -15.17
N LEU A 115 -33.62 18.69 -15.28
CA LEU A 115 -35.03 19.06 -15.26
C LEU A 115 -35.49 19.59 -16.61
N GLU A 116 -36.69 19.18 -17.01
CA GLU A 116 -37.44 19.88 -18.04
C GLU A 116 -38.02 21.19 -17.50
N ALA A 117 -38.36 22.13 -18.39
CA ALA A 117 -38.87 23.45 -18.02
C ALA A 117 -40.06 23.41 -17.03
N HIS A 118 -41.01 22.47 -17.22
CA HIS A 118 -42.16 22.33 -16.34
C HIS A 118 -41.77 21.83 -14.93
N GLN A 119 -40.74 21.00 -14.83
CA GLN A 119 -40.21 20.49 -13.56
C GLN A 119 -39.42 21.55 -12.83
N LEU A 120 -38.63 22.35 -13.58
CA LEU A 120 -37.93 23.51 -13.03
C LEU A 120 -38.92 24.52 -12.43
N GLU A 121 -39.99 24.87 -13.15
CA GLU A 121 -41.03 25.78 -12.64
C GLU A 121 -41.69 25.24 -11.36
N ALA A 122 -41.94 23.93 -11.28
CA ALA A 122 -42.45 23.31 -10.06
C ALA A 122 -41.46 23.43 -8.88
N LYS A 123 -40.15 23.28 -9.12
CA LYS A 123 -39.12 23.48 -8.08
C LYS A 123 -39.03 24.94 -7.64
N LEU A 124 -39.13 25.89 -8.58
CA LEU A 124 -39.07 27.33 -8.31
C LEU A 124 -40.30 27.87 -7.57
N SER A 125 -41.48 27.32 -7.83
CA SER A 125 -42.75 27.74 -7.21
C SER A 125 -43.07 27.04 -5.88
N GLY A 126 -42.31 25.99 -5.53
CA GLY A 126 -42.46 25.25 -4.28
C GLY A 126 -42.03 26.02 -3.02
N THR A 127 -42.13 25.34 -1.88
CA THR A 127 -41.80 25.86 -0.55
C THR A 127 -40.76 25.00 0.15
N GLY A 128 -39.95 25.62 1.03
CA GLY A 128 -38.91 24.92 1.80
C GLY A 128 -37.53 25.06 1.18
N LEU A 129 -36.55 24.49 1.87
CA LEU A 129 -35.12 24.69 1.59
C LEU A 129 -34.73 24.30 0.16
N GLU A 130 -35.26 23.19 -0.36
CA GLU A 130 -35.01 22.78 -1.74
C GLU A 130 -35.44 23.86 -2.75
N SER A 131 -36.65 24.39 -2.63
CA SER A 131 -37.14 25.43 -3.53
C SER A 131 -36.39 26.76 -3.37
N ASP A 132 -35.97 27.10 -2.15
CA ASP A 132 -35.10 28.26 -1.90
C ASP A 132 -33.76 28.13 -2.63
N ILE A 133 -33.15 26.95 -2.57
CA ILE A 133 -31.90 26.62 -3.30
C ILE A 133 -32.08 26.82 -4.81
N TYR A 134 -33.14 26.26 -5.40
CA TYR A 134 -33.38 26.40 -6.86
C TYR A 134 -33.55 27.85 -7.27
N ARG A 135 -34.35 28.63 -6.53
CA ARG A 135 -34.55 30.06 -6.80
C ARG A 135 -33.25 30.83 -6.73
N GLU A 136 -32.47 30.61 -5.68
CA GLU A 136 -31.30 31.42 -5.42
C GLU A 136 -30.13 31.09 -6.36
N VAL A 137 -29.85 29.82 -6.62
CA VAL A 137 -28.81 29.44 -7.59
C VAL A 137 -29.11 30.00 -8.97
N ARG A 138 -30.37 29.90 -9.42
CA ARG A 138 -30.82 30.47 -10.69
C ARG A 138 -30.65 31.99 -10.71
N ARG A 139 -31.13 32.68 -9.67
CA ARG A 139 -31.03 34.15 -9.54
C ARG A 139 -29.56 34.60 -9.57
N ILE A 140 -28.72 34.02 -8.71
CA ILE A 140 -27.29 34.37 -8.61
C ILE A 140 -26.60 34.21 -9.96
N ALA A 141 -26.80 33.09 -10.66
CA ALA A 141 -26.11 32.85 -11.91
C ALA A 141 -26.59 33.78 -13.04
N GLN A 142 -27.91 34.01 -13.15
CA GLN A 142 -28.48 34.80 -14.25
C GLN A 142 -28.29 36.31 -14.07
N ASP A 143 -28.41 36.82 -12.85
CA ASP A 143 -28.22 38.24 -12.54
C ASP A 143 -26.75 38.69 -12.70
N ASN A 144 -25.80 37.74 -12.64
CA ASN A 144 -24.35 38.02 -12.63
C ASN A 144 -23.59 37.40 -13.82
N LEU A 145 -24.28 37.11 -14.93
CA LEU A 145 -23.69 36.47 -16.11
C LEU A 145 -22.40 37.15 -16.62
N PRO A 146 -22.31 38.49 -16.74
CA PRO A 146 -21.08 39.14 -17.20
C PRO A 146 -19.88 38.89 -16.29
N GLU A 147 -20.07 38.96 -14.97
CA GLU A 147 -18.99 38.78 -14.00
C GLU A 147 -18.55 37.30 -13.95
N ILE A 148 -19.48 36.36 -13.95
CA ILE A 148 -19.16 34.92 -14.00
C ILE A 148 -18.37 34.59 -15.28
N THR A 149 -18.81 35.11 -16.43
CA THR A 149 -18.12 34.89 -17.72
C THR A 149 -16.70 35.49 -17.72
N ALA A 150 -16.50 36.64 -17.08
CA ALA A 150 -15.21 37.32 -17.06
C ALA A 150 -14.20 36.69 -16.08
N ARG A 151 -14.66 36.11 -14.98
CA ARG A 151 -13.80 35.66 -13.87
C ARG A 151 -13.47 34.18 -13.89
N TYR A 152 -14.32 33.32 -14.46
CA TYR A 152 -14.10 31.89 -14.44
C TYR A 152 -12.99 31.47 -15.44
N PRO A 153 -11.95 30.74 -14.99
CA PRO A 153 -10.91 30.24 -15.88
C PRO A 153 -11.46 29.34 -16.98
N GLN A 154 -11.06 29.59 -18.22
CA GLN A 154 -11.48 28.84 -19.41
C GLN A 154 -10.48 27.72 -19.74
N ILE A 155 -10.26 26.82 -18.78
CA ILE A 155 -9.41 25.65 -18.93
C ILE A 155 -10.19 24.36 -18.63
N MET A 156 -9.78 23.25 -19.22
CA MET A 156 -10.45 21.95 -19.01
C MET A 156 -10.48 21.56 -17.53
N ARG A 157 -9.32 21.61 -16.86
CA ARG A 157 -9.16 21.26 -15.44
C ARG A 157 -9.23 22.47 -14.53
N ARG A 158 -10.47 22.89 -14.27
CA ARG A 158 -10.82 23.81 -13.18
C ARG A 158 -11.83 23.14 -12.26
N VAL A 159 -11.49 23.00 -10.99
CA VAL A 159 -12.39 22.47 -9.94
C VAL A 159 -12.56 23.42 -8.76
N SER A 160 -11.83 24.55 -8.74
CA SER A 160 -11.98 25.59 -7.74
C SER A 160 -13.34 26.30 -7.80
N GLY A 161 -13.84 26.69 -6.63
CA GLY A 161 -15.09 27.42 -6.43
C GLY A 161 -16.36 26.59 -6.64
N TYR A 162 -17.52 27.20 -6.40
CA TYR A 162 -18.80 26.60 -6.79
C TYR A 162 -19.06 26.81 -8.29
N ASN A 163 -19.77 25.86 -8.92
CA ASN A 163 -19.97 25.82 -10.37
C ASN A 163 -21.10 26.75 -10.87
N LEU A 164 -21.06 28.05 -10.56
CA LEU A 164 -22.05 29.03 -11.04
C LEU A 164 -22.07 29.15 -12.57
N ASP A 165 -20.94 28.91 -13.22
CA ASP A 165 -20.77 28.85 -14.68
C ASP A 165 -21.65 27.78 -15.36
N GLN A 166 -22.19 26.83 -14.60
CA GLN A 166 -23.07 25.77 -15.10
C GLN A 166 -24.56 26.16 -15.12
N PHE A 167 -24.92 27.36 -14.67
CA PHE A 167 -26.31 27.82 -14.50
C PHE A 167 -26.61 29.15 -15.23
N LEU A 168 -25.83 29.47 -16.27
CA LEU A 168 -26.00 30.71 -17.06
C LEU A 168 -27.30 30.73 -17.89
N SER A 169 -27.94 29.58 -18.09
CA SER A 169 -29.25 29.42 -18.75
C SER A 169 -30.13 28.41 -18.01
N ASP A 170 -31.43 28.41 -18.32
CA ASP A 170 -32.39 27.41 -17.82
C ASP A 170 -32.41 26.11 -18.65
N ASP A 171 -31.64 26.05 -19.74
CA ASP A 171 -31.63 24.91 -20.65
C ASP A 171 -30.18 24.56 -21.05
N PRO A 172 -29.62 23.43 -20.56
CA PRO A 172 -30.18 22.50 -19.57
C PRO A 172 -29.98 22.96 -18.10
N PHE A 173 -30.98 22.77 -17.23
CA PHE A 173 -30.86 23.03 -15.78
C PHE A 173 -30.71 21.71 -14.98
N ASN A 174 -29.57 21.52 -14.30
CA ASN A 174 -29.31 20.34 -13.45
C ASN A 174 -28.61 20.73 -12.14
N MET A 175 -29.32 20.65 -11.02
CA MET A 175 -28.80 21.02 -9.70
C MET A 175 -27.68 20.09 -9.21
N ALA A 176 -27.54 18.87 -9.75
CA ALA A 176 -26.43 17.99 -9.41
C ALA A 176 -25.07 18.64 -9.73
N ARG A 177 -25.02 19.52 -10.75
CA ARG A 177 -23.80 20.26 -11.12
C ARG A 177 -23.29 21.22 -10.04
N MET A 178 -24.18 21.70 -9.17
CA MET A 178 -23.79 22.52 -8.01
C MET A 178 -23.22 21.66 -6.87
N VAL A 179 -23.69 20.42 -6.74
CA VAL A 179 -23.22 19.48 -5.71
C VAL A 179 -21.83 18.94 -6.03
N VAL A 180 -21.52 18.66 -7.29
CA VAL A 180 -20.18 18.22 -7.69
C VAL A 180 -19.16 19.34 -7.46
N GLY A 181 -18.08 19.07 -6.74
CA GLY A 181 -17.07 20.07 -6.36
C GLY A 181 -17.43 20.86 -5.10
N SER A 182 -18.57 20.60 -4.46
CA SER A 182 -18.98 21.31 -3.24
C SER A 182 -18.25 20.87 -1.98
N GLU A 183 -17.41 19.84 -2.04
CA GLU A 183 -16.61 19.36 -0.90
C GLU A 183 -17.44 19.01 0.37
N GLY A 184 -18.72 18.67 0.18
CA GLY A 184 -19.64 18.39 1.28
C GLY A 184 -20.06 19.62 2.09
N THR A 185 -19.83 20.84 1.55
CA THR A 185 -20.28 22.10 2.17
C THR A 185 -21.76 22.38 1.91
N LEU A 186 -22.37 21.80 0.87
CA LEU A 186 -23.75 22.13 0.49
C LEU A 186 -24.77 21.09 0.96
N CYS A 187 -24.46 19.80 0.81
CA CYS A 187 -25.35 18.70 1.17
C CYS A 187 -24.58 17.39 1.38
N LEU A 188 -25.28 16.34 1.81
CA LEU A 188 -24.76 14.98 1.93
C LEU A 188 -25.31 14.12 0.79
N VAL A 189 -24.44 13.55 -0.06
CA VAL A 189 -24.84 12.62 -1.12
C VAL A 189 -25.03 11.22 -0.56
N THR A 190 -26.16 10.58 -0.87
CA THR A 190 -26.52 9.22 -0.43
C THR A 190 -26.52 8.20 -1.56
N GLU A 191 -26.84 8.62 -2.79
CA GLU A 191 -26.71 7.84 -4.01
C GLU A 191 -26.34 8.74 -5.20
N ALA A 192 -25.70 8.18 -6.21
CA ALA A 192 -25.36 8.87 -7.45
C ALA A 192 -25.61 7.97 -8.67
N LYS A 193 -26.19 8.56 -9.71
CA LYS A 193 -26.30 7.95 -11.04
C LYS A 193 -25.22 8.53 -11.95
N LEU A 194 -24.38 7.67 -12.51
CA LEU A 194 -23.15 8.02 -13.23
C LEU A 194 -23.18 7.50 -14.66
N ASN A 195 -22.64 8.27 -15.60
CA ASN A 195 -22.33 7.82 -16.95
C ASN A 195 -21.21 6.76 -16.92
N LEU A 196 -21.28 5.81 -17.84
CA LEU A 196 -20.23 4.83 -18.12
C LEU A 196 -19.62 5.09 -19.50
N VAL A 197 -18.38 4.66 -19.68
CA VAL A 197 -17.67 4.68 -20.96
C VAL A 197 -17.21 3.27 -21.34
N PRO A 198 -17.01 2.98 -22.64
CA PRO A 198 -16.38 1.74 -23.06
C PRO A 198 -14.96 1.60 -22.49
N ARG A 199 -14.57 0.37 -22.17
CA ARG A 199 -13.18 0.06 -21.82
C ARG A 199 -12.32 0.04 -23.08
N PRO A 200 -11.09 0.58 -23.06
CA PRO A 200 -10.18 0.50 -24.20
C PRO A 200 -9.85 -0.95 -24.55
N THR A 201 -9.82 -1.27 -25.84
CA THR A 201 -9.49 -2.62 -26.35
C THR A 201 -8.02 -2.96 -26.11
N MET A 202 -7.12 -2.06 -26.52
CA MET A 202 -5.67 -2.19 -26.31
C MET A 202 -5.06 -0.83 -25.98
N THR A 203 -3.96 -0.85 -25.24
CA THR A 203 -3.16 0.32 -24.86
C THR A 203 -1.69 0.12 -25.21
N ALA A 204 -0.98 1.21 -25.50
CA ALA A 204 0.48 1.24 -25.58
C ALA A 204 1.01 2.53 -24.96
N LEU A 205 2.25 2.48 -24.46
CA LEU A 205 2.96 3.64 -23.92
C LEU A 205 4.17 4.01 -24.77
N SER A 206 4.44 5.30 -24.91
CA SER A 206 5.74 5.85 -25.32
C SER A 206 6.31 6.67 -24.16
N VAL A 207 7.49 6.27 -23.66
CA VAL A 207 8.17 6.95 -22.55
C VAL A 207 9.31 7.81 -23.09
N LEU A 208 9.10 9.12 -23.11
CA LEU A 208 10.05 10.13 -23.57
C LEU A 208 10.95 10.56 -22.40
N HIS A 209 12.25 10.69 -22.66
CA HIS A 209 13.26 11.04 -21.65
C HIS A 209 13.87 12.41 -21.91
N PHE A 210 13.94 13.25 -20.89
CA PHE A 210 14.40 14.64 -20.96
C PHE A 210 15.52 14.92 -19.95
N ALA A 211 16.32 15.95 -20.24
CA ALA A 211 17.40 16.37 -19.35
C ALA A 211 16.87 17.08 -18.10
N ASP A 212 15.71 17.73 -18.19
CA ASP A 212 15.06 18.46 -17.10
C ASP A 212 13.53 18.55 -17.29
N ILE A 213 12.85 19.04 -16.25
CA ILE A 213 11.38 19.16 -16.20
C ILE A 213 10.82 20.24 -17.14
N VAL A 214 11.59 21.28 -17.43
CA VAL A 214 11.16 22.38 -18.30
C VAL A 214 11.07 21.89 -19.74
N GLN A 215 12.08 21.17 -20.22
CA GLN A 215 12.07 20.55 -21.55
C GLN A 215 10.91 19.56 -21.72
N ALA A 216 10.63 18.74 -20.70
CA ALA A 216 9.48 17.84 -20.71
C ALA A 216 8.16 18.63 -20.81
N SER A 217 8.04 19.72 -20.05
CA SER A 217 6.85 20.58 -20.06
C SER A 217 6.65 21.28 -21.40
N GLU A 218 7.71 21.77 -22.03
CA GLU A 218 7.69 22.37 -23.38
C GLU A 218 7.33 21.36 -24.48
N ALA A 219 7.74 20.10 -24.35
CA ALA A 219 7.44 19.07 -25.34
C ALA A 219 5.96 18.68 -25.36
N THR A 220 5.23 18.91 -24.25
CA THR A 220 3.82 18.49 -24.08
C THR A 220 2.90 18.96 -25.21
N ARG A 221 3.02 20.23 -25.64
CA ARG A 221 2.22 20.78 -26.76
C ARG A 221 2.48 20.08 -28.10
N GLU A 222 3.70 19.58 -28.33
CA GLU A 222 4.01 18.83 -29.54
C GLU A 222 3.48 17.40 -29.45
N VAL A 223 3.58 16.76 -28.27
CA VAL A 223 3.03 15.42 -28.01
C VAL A 223 1.51 15.40 -28.15
N LEU A 224 0.80 16.44 -27.66
CA LEU A 224 -0.67 16.52 -27.76
C LEU A 224 -1.21 16.49 -29.20
N LYS A 225 -0.41 16.92 -30.19
CA LYS A 225 -0.80 16.87 -31.61
C LYS A 225 -0.99 15.43 -32.13
N HIS A 226 -0.43 14.45 -31.43
CA HIS A 226 -0.58 13.02 -31.73
C HIS A 226 -1.84 12.40 -31.10
N GLN A 227 -2.68 13.19 -30.42
CA GLN A 227 -3.95 12.77 -29.81
C GLN A 227 -3.83 11.58 -28.84
N PRO A 228 -2.95 11.67 -27.82
CA PRO A 228 -2.81 10.62 -26.82
C PRO A 228 -4.05 10.51 -25.90
N SER A 229 -4.25 9.34 -25.29
CA SER A 229 -5.25 9.13 -24.22
C SER A 229 -4.79 9.72 -22.89
N SER A 230 -3.48 9.87 -22.67
CA SER A 230 -2.89 10.53 -21.50
C SER A 230 -1.45 11.00 -21.76
N ILE A 231 -0.99 12.00 -21.01
CA ILE A 231 0.42 12.42 -20.94
C ILE A 231 0.72 12.72 -19.48
N GLU A 232 1.55 11.89 -18.86
CA GLU A 232 1.94 12.01 -17.46
C GLU A 232 3.41 12.39 -17.33
N VAL A 233 3.71 13.35 -16.47
CA VAL A 233 5.09 13.77 -16.19
C VAL A 233 5.59 13.21 -14.86
N MET A 234 6.86 12.83 -14.83
CA MET A 234 7.57 12.36 -13.63
C MET A 234 8.99 12.94 -13.61
N ASP A 235 9.41 13.52 -12.50
CA ASP A 235 10.73 14.13 -12.37
C ASP A 235 11.80 13.20 -11.77
N LYS A 236 13.03 13.73 -11.72
CA LYS A 236 14.18 13.05 -11.13
C LYS A 236 13.97 12.64 -9.66
N ILE A 237 13.38 13.50 -8.83
CA ILE A 237 13.20 13.20 -7.41
C ILE A 237 12.33 11.96 -7.25
N LEU A 238 11.22 11.87 -7.98
CA LEU A 238 10.36 10.69 -7.98
C LEU A 238 11.11 9.43 -8.43
N LEU A 239 11.88 9.51 -9.51
CA LEU A 239 12.64 8.37 -10.04
C LEU A 239 13.70 7.89 -9.04
N ASP A 240 14.42 8.80 -8.39
CA ASP A 240 15.41 8.47 -7.37
C ASP A 240 14.77 7.82 -6.14
N ARG A 241 13.60 8.31 -5.69
CA ARG A 241 12.83 7.65 -4.61
C ARG A 241 12.37 6.24 -5.01
N CYS A 242 11.98 6.05 -6.27
CA CYS A 242 11.57 4.75 -6.80
C CYS A 242 12.73 3.73 -6.76
N ARG A 243 13.97 4.15 -7.11
CA ARG A 243 15.18 3.30 -7.07
C ARG A 243 15.51 2.81 -5.65
N GLU A 244 15.23 3.63 -4.65
CA GLU A 244 15.49 3.31 -3.23
C GLU A 244 14.36 2.53 -2.56
N SER A 245 13.19 2.45 -3.18
CA SER A 245 12.01 1.77 -2.61
C SER A 245 12.06 0.26 -2.81
N LEU A 246 11.87 -0.50 -1.73
CA LEU A 246 11.75 -1.97 -1.77
C LEU A 246 10.64 -2.46 -2.70
N GLY A 247 9.53 -1.72 -2.81
CA GLY A 247 8.35 -2.11 -3.58
C GLY A 247 8.43 -1.75 -5.06
N HIS A 248 9.27 -0.78 -5.44
CA HIS A 248 9.23 -0.16 -6.78
C HIS A 248 10.57 -0.14 -7.53
N ALA A 249 11.68 -0.50 -6.89
CA ALA A 249 12.99 -0.53 -7.57
C ALA A 249 12.99 -1.42 -8.82
N GLY A 250 12.17 -2.49 -8.83
CA GLY A 250 12.01 -3.39 -9.97
C GLY A 250 11.16 -2.84 -11.13
N ASP A 251 10.42 -1.74 -10.93
CA ASP A 251 9.53 -1.17 -11.95
C ASP A 251 10.27 -0.27 -12.95
N LEU A 252 11.57 0.00 -12.78
CA LEU A 252 12.32 1.00 -13.55
C LEU A 252 13.05 0.45 -14.80
N ALA A 253 12.69 -0.75 -15.28
CA ALA A 253 13.35 -1.39 -16.41
C ALA A 253 13.23 -0.61 -17.74
N PHE A 254 12.29 0.33 -17.85
CA PHE A 254 12.05 1.15 -19.02
C PHE A 254 12.92 2.41 -19.10
N ILE A 255 13.76 2.68 -18.09
CA ILE A 255 14.58 3.89 -18.02
C ILE A 255 15.84 3.75 -18.88
N GLU A 256 16.06 4.71 -19.79
CA GLU A 256 17.33 4.88 -20.51
C GLU A 256 18.13 6.08 -19.98
N GLY A 257 19.37 5.82 -19.54
CA GLY A 257 20.26 6.84 -18.97
C GLY A 257 19.87 7.26 -17.55
N ASP A 258 20.06 8.54 -17.21
CA ASP A 258 19.61 9.14 -15.95
C ASP A 258 18.78 10.41 -16.26
N PRO A 259 17.49 10.27 -16.61
CA PRO A 259 16.64 11.38 -17.02
C PRO A 259 16.40 12.37 -15.86
N GLY A 260 16.33 13.66 -16.20
CA GLY A 260 15.85 14.69 -15.28
C GLY A 260 14.32 14.73 -15.19
N ALA A 261 13.64 14.30 -16.26
CA ALA A 261 12.20 14.11 -16.31
C ALA A 261 11.78 13.13 -17.40
N LEU A 262 10.56 12.59 -17.27
CA LEU A 262 9.91 11.72 -18.24
C LEU A 262 8.54 12.25 -18.62
N LEU A 263 8.13 11.99 -19.86
CA LEU A 263 6.72 11.96 -20.24
C LEU A 263 6.32 10.52 -20.57
N ALA A 264 5.35 9.98 -19.84
CA ALA A 264 4.66 8.74 -20.20
C ALA A 264 3.41 9.07 -21.02
N VAL A 265 3.42 8.72 -22.30
CA VAL A 265 2.36 9.03 -23.26
C VAL A 265 1.61 7.77 -23.59
N GLU A 266 0.29 7.74 -23.35
CA GLU A 266 -0.54 6.57 -23.66
C GLU A 266 -1.37 6.77 -24.92
N PHE A 267 -1.57 5.69 -25.65
CA PHE A 267 -2.50 5.61 -26.77
C PHE A 267 -3.47 4.45 -26.58
N TYR A 268 -4.71 4.67 -26.97
CA TYR A 268 -5.69 3.62 -27.22
C TYR A 268 -5.66 3.16 -28.68
N GLY A 269 -5.99 1.90 -28.92
CA GLY A 269 -6.13 1.34 -30.27
C GLY A 269 -6.91 0.04 -30.29
N GLU A 270 -7.38 -0.32 -31.47
CA GLU A 270 -8.13 -1.56 -31.73
C GLU A 270 -7.23 -2.71 -32.19
N SER A 271 -5.97 -2.43 -32.49
CA SER A 271 -4.97 -3.44 -32.88
C SER A 271 -3.54 -3.03 -32.52
N GLU A 272 -2.67 -4.02 -32.40
CA GLU A 272 -1.23 -3.81 -32.18
C GLU A 272 -0.58 -2.99 -33.30
N ALA A 273 -1.01 -3.19 -34.56
CA ALA A 273 -0.49 -2.45 -35.71
C ALA A 273 -0.84 -0.96 -35.65
N GLU A 274 -2.06 -0.62 -35.23
CA GLU A 274 -2.47 0.76 -35.01
C GLU A 274 -1.65 1.42 -33.90
N LEU A 275 -1.50 0.73 -32.75
CA LEU A 275 -0.73 1.23 -31.62
C LEU A 275 0.74 1.44 -31.99
N THR A 276 1.34 0.47 -32.68
CA THR A 276 2.73 0.57 -33.17
C THR A 276 2.88 1.79 -34.08
N SER A 277 1.95 1.99 -35.01
CA SER A 277 1.97 3.16 -35.90
C SER A 277 1.87 4.49 -35.14
N LYS A 278 1.04 4.59 -34.09
CA LYS A 278 0.92 5.80 -33.26
C LYS A 278 2.20 6.06 -32.47
N THR A 279 2.74 5.03 -31.82
CA THR A 279 3.95 5.16 -30.99
C THR A 279 5.20 5.44 -31.82
N ASP A 280 5.31 4.87 -33.03
CA ASP A 280 6.43 5.13 -33.94
C ASP A 280 6.33 6.54 -34.55
N ALA A 281 5.13 6.98 -34.93
CA ALA A 281 4.92 8.35 -35.41
C ALA A 281 5.32 9.40 -34.37
N LEU A 282 4.96 9.20 -33.09
CA LEU A 282 5.40 10.07 -32.01
C LEU A 282 6.93 10.03 -31.86
N LYS A 283 7.52 8.83 -31.82
CA LYS A 283 8.96 8.65 -31.65
C LYS A 283 9.77 9.33 -32.76
N ASP A 284 9.37 9.16 -34.01
CA ASP A 284 10.02 9.77 -35.18
C ASP A 284 9.90 11.29 -35.16
N ASP A 285 8.74 11.83 -34.80
CA ASP A 285 8.51 13.27 -34.71
C ASP A 285 9.35 13.92 -33.60
N MET A 286 9.41 13.29 -32.42
CA MET A 286 10.24 13.75 -31.30
C MET A 286 11.73 13.72 -31.67
N ALA A 287 12.19 12.67 -32.36
CA ALA A 287 13.56 12.58 -32.86
C ALA A 287 13.87 13.65 -33.92
N HIS A 288 12.94 13.92 -34.85
CA HIS A 288 13.08 14.95 -35.88
C HIS A 288 13.19 16.35 -35.28
N LYS A 289 12.34 16.65 -34.29
CA LYS A 289 12.32 17.93 -33.57
C LYS A 289 13.44 18.06 -32.52
N LYS A 290 14.14 16.95 -32.23
CA LYS A 290 15.16 16.86 -31.16
C LYS A 290 14.59 17.19 -29.78
N LEU A 291 13.38 16.71 -29.52
CA LEU A 291 12.71 16.83 -28.22
C LEU A 291 12.92 15.54 -27.43
N GLY A 292 13.62 15.66 -26.31
CA GLY A 292 14.07 14.52 -25.53
C GLY A 292 15.26 13.80 -26.18
N TYR A 293 15.95 12.96 -25.39
CA TYR A 293 17.12 12.21 -25.85
C TYR A 293 16.84 10.72 -26.09
N ALA A 294 15.73 10.19 -25.56
CA ALA A 294 15.30 8.81 -25.76
C ALA A 294 13.77 8.68 -25.76
N CYS A 295 13.27 7.65 -26.45
CA CYS A 295 11.85 7.29 -26.52
C CYS A 295 11.68 5.76 -26.56
N VAL A 296 11.08 5.21 -25.50
CA VAL A 296 10.87 3.77 -25.32
C VAL A 296 9.39 3.44 -25.53
N ASN A 297 9.09 2.65 -26.56
CA ASN A 297 7.73 2.18 -26.87
C ASN A 297 7.46 0.85 -26.15
N LEU A 298 6.34 0.77 -25.46
CA LEU A 298 5.93 -0.37 -24.62
C LEU A 298 4.53 -0.84 -25.02
N LEU A 299 4.47 -1.99 -25.69
CA LEU A 299 3.21 -2.66 -26.03
C LEU A 299 2.87 -3.79 -25.04
N ASP A 300 3.87 -4.34 -24.35
CA ASP A 300 3.67 -5.35 -23.32
C ASP A 300 2.93 -4.79 -22.10
N GLN A 301 1.86 -5.45 -21.68
CA GLN A 301 1.02 -5.03 -20.56
C GLN A 301 1.76 -5.06 -19.21
N GLY A 302 2.73 -5.98 -19.04
CA GLY A 302 3.56 -6.03 -17.84
C GLY A 302 4.45 -4.80 -17.72
N ALA A 303 5.15 -4.44 -18.80
CA ALA A 303 6.00 -3.25 -18.86
C ALA A 303 5.18 -1.95 -18.70
N GLN A 304 4.00 -1.87 -19.32
CA GLN A 304 3.07 -0.75 -19.10
C GLN A 304 2.64 -0.65 -17.63
N GLY A 305 2.34 -1.80 -17.01
CA GLY A 305 2.01 -1.90 -15.59
C GLY A 305 3.11 -1.32 -14.68
N SER A 306 4.38 -1.57 -15.00
CA SER A 306 5.50 -0.99 -14.25
C SER A 306 5.56 0.53 -14.34
N VAL A 307 5.37 1.14 -15.52
CA VAL A 307 5.28 2.60 -15.66
C VAL A 307 4.13 3.16 -14.81
N TRP A 308 2.96 2.55 -14.90
CA TRP A 308 1.78 2.98 -14.14
C TRP A 308 1.96 2.81 -12.63
N ASN A 309 2.64 1.76 -12.17
CA ASN A 309 2.96 1.56 -10.76
C ASN A 309 3.84 2.68 -10.22
N VAL A 310 4.88 3.09 -10.96
CA VAL A 310 5.73 4.23 -10.57
C VAL A 310 4.91 5.52 -10.50
N ARG A 311 4.13 5.82 -11.57
CA ARG A 311 3.33 7.05 -11.65
C ARG A 311 2.26 7.15 -10.56
N LYS A 312 1.54 6.06 -10.27
CA LYS A 312 0.47 6.03 -9.24
C LYS A 312 1.02 6.12 -7.81
N SER A 313 2.25 5.64 -7.58
CA SER A 313 2.88 5.63 -6.25
C SER A 313 3.60 6.95 -5.92
N GLY A 314 3.71 7.87 -6.89
CA GLY A 314 4.50 9.09 -6.77
C GLY A 314 4.15 9.98 -5.58
N LEU A 315 2.85 10.13 -5.28
CA LEU A 315 2.36 10.88 -4.12
C LEU A 315 3.05 10.44 -2.81
N GLY A 316 3.15 9.13 -2.59
CA GLY A 316 3.69 8.62 -1.35
C GLY A 316 5.21 8.45 -1.37
N LEU A 317 5.78 8.12 -2.53
CA LEU A 317 7.22 8.03 -2.75
C LEU A 317 7.91 9.38 -2.50
N LEU A 318 7.33 10.49 -2.97
CA LEU A 318 7.88 11.82 -2.69
C LEU A 318 7.91 12.13 -1.19
N MET A 319 6.92 11.66 -0.43
CA MET A 319 6.88 11.86 1.03
C MET A 319 7.82 10.93 1.81
N SER A 320 8.50 9.99 1.14
CA SER A 320 9.51 9.11 1.75
C SER A 320 10.87 9.76 1.98
N VAL A 321 11.06 11.03 1.60
CA VAL A 321 12.27 11.81 1.89
C VAL A 321 12.50 11.84 3.41
N HIS A 322 13.66 11.40 3.89
CA HIS A 322 14.00 11.40 5.32
C HIS A 322 14.34 12.80 5.85
N GLY A 323 14.13 13.03 7.14
CA GLY A 323 14.33 14.33 7.79
C GLY A 323 13.07 15.19 7.90
N ASP A 324 13.24 16.41 8.42
CA ASP A 324 12.14 17.32 8.76
C ASP A 324 11.61 18.14 7.58
N SER A 325 12.48 18.46 6.61
CA SER A 325 12.06 19.08 5.35
C SER A 325 11.32 18.06 4.49
N LYS A 326 10.08 18.34 4.11
CA LYS A 326 9.23 17.46 3.30
C LYS A 326 8.70 18.18 2.07
N PRO A 327 8.50 17.48 0.94
CA PRO A 327 7.84 18.05 -0.24
C PRO A 327 6.33 18.18 0.02
N LEU A 328 5.86 19.38 0.37
CA LEU A 328 4.52 19.57 0.93
C LEU A 328 3.47 20.04 -0.11
N PRO A 329 2.20 19.60 0.02
CA PRO A 329 1.16 19.81 -0.98
C PRO A 329 0.41 21.16 -0.88
N PHE A 330 1.12 22.27 -0.76
CA PHE A 330 0.46 23.58 -0.58
C PHE A 330 0.24 24.36 -1.90
N VAL A 331 0.94 23.97 -2.98
CA VAL A 331 0.82 24.55 -4.35
C VAL A 331 0.72 23.46 -5.44
N GLU A 332 0.40 22.23 -5.05
CA GLU A 332 0.58 21.03 -5.90
C GLU A 332 -0.56 20.68 -6.87
N ASP A 333 -1.42 21.61 -7.26
CA ASP A 333 -2.58 21.24 -8.11
C ASP A 333 -2.94 22.34 -9.09
N THR A 334 -1.94 23.12 -9.48
CA THR A 334 -2.12 24.24 -10.40
C THR A 334 -2.37 23.71 -11.80
N ALA A 335 -3.37 24.28 -12.47
CA ALA A 335 -3.69 23.97 -13.86
C ALA A 335 -3.65 25.23 -14.72
N VAL A 336 -3.03 25.13 -15.89
CA VAL A 336 -3.00 26.17 -16.93
C VAL A 336 -3.32 25.53 -18.28
N ASP A 337 -3.51 26.35 -19.32
CA ASP A 337 -3.60 25.83 -20.67
C ASP A 337 -2.30 25.08 -21.04
N PRO A 338 -2.36 23.83 -21.57
CA PRO A 338 -1.18 23.06 -21.97
C PRO A 338 -0.22 23.79 -22.91
N GLU A 339 -0.69 24.72 -23.75
CA GLU A 339 0.17 25.52 -24.63
C GLU A 339 1.14 26.41 -23.84
N ASN A 340 0.78 26.76 -22.61
CA ASN A 340 1.59 27.62 -21.73
C ASN A 340 2.38 26.84 -20.67
N LEU A 341 2.34 25.50 -20.69
CA LEU A 341 2.89 24.67 -19.62
C LEU A 341 4.41 24.86 -19.42
N GLY A 342 5.19 24.92 -20.51
CA GLY A 342 6.64 25.13 -20.46
C GLY A 342 7.03 26.45 -19.76
N PRO A 343 6.57 27.61 -20.26
CA PRO A 343 6.83 28.90 -19.62
C PRO A 343 6.30 29.00 -18.18
N PHE A 344 5.15 28.38 -17.88
CA PHE A 344 4.61 28.34 -16.52
C PHE A 344 5.53 27.57 -15.56
N VAL A 345 5.99 26.38 -15.95
CA VAL A 345 6.89 25.55 -15.12
C VAL A 345 8.25 26.21 -14.93
N ALA A 346 8.81 26.86 -15.96
CA ALA A 346 10.07 27.58 -15.83
C ALA A 346 9.98 28.69 -14.76
N ARG A 347 8.93 29.50 -14.80
CA ARG A 347 8.71 30.57 -13.81
C ARG A 347 8.35 30.05 -12.42
N PHE A 348 7.61 28.94 -12.34
CA PHE A 348 7.34 28.27 -11.07
C PHE A 348 8.65 27.84 -10.41
N ASP A 349 9.53 27.18 -11.16
CA ASP A 349 10.83 26.69 -10.70
C ASP A 349 11.75 27.86 -10.26
N GLU A 350 11.72 28.99 -10.98
CA GLU A 350 12.41 30.23 -10.57
C GLU A 350 11.93 30.74 -9.21
N ILE A 351 10.62 30.76 -8.96
CA ILE A 351 10.05 31.16 -7.65
C ILE A 351 10.52 30.19 -6.56
N VAL A 352 10.42 28.87 -6.77
CA VAL A 352 10.87 27.87 -5.80
C VAL A 352 12.35 28.07 -5.45
N ARG A 353 13.20 28.28 -6.46
CA ARG A 353 14.65 28.49 -6.26
C ARG A 353 15.00 29.81 -5.60
N SER A 354 14.23 30.88 -5.84
CA SER A 354 14.46 32.19 -5.19
C SER A 354 14.29 32.12 -3.67
N HIS A 355 13.48 31.17 -3.19
CA HIS A 355 13.30 30.81 -1.79
C HIS A 355 14.36 29.84 -1.23
N ASN A 356 15.41 29.54 -1.99
CA ASN A 356 16.49 28.59 -1.64
C ASN A 356 15.97 27.19 -1.30
N THR A 357 14.92 26.74 -2.00
CA THR A 357 14.42 25.36 -1.92
C THR A 357 14.32 24.75 -3.31
N GLU A 358 13.99 23.47 -3.35
CA GLU A 358 13.68 22.71 -4.56
C GLU A 358 12.26 22.13 -4.46
N ALA A 359 11.75 21.61 -5.56
CA ALA A 359 10.43 20.99 -5.60
C ALA A 359 10.46 19.68 -6.38
N ALA A 360 9.56 18.78 -5.99
CA ALA A 360 9.25 17.60 -6.79
C ALA A 360 8.10 17.89 -7.75
N TYR A 361 8.20 17.38 -8.99
CA TYR A 361 7.25 17.60 -10.07
C TYR A 361 6.70 16.26 -10.60
N TYR A 362 5.39 16.15 -10.66
CA TYR A 362 4.69 15.04 -11.30
C TYR A 362 3.28 15.50 -11.70
N GLY A 363 2.57 14.80 -12.57
CA GLY A 363 1.18 15.18 -12.85
C GLY A 363 0.72 14.93 -14.28
N HIS A 364 -0.37 15.61 -14.63
CA HIS A 364 -1.16 15.43 -15.84
C HIS A 364 -0.82 16.51 -16.87
N ALA A 365 0.29 16.30 -17.58
CA ALA A 365 0.76 17.26 -18.58
C ALA A 365 -0.26 17.44 -19.72
N SER A 366 -1.03 16.40 -20.07
CA SER A 366 -2.04 16.42 -21.14
C SER A 366 -3.10 17.52 -21.02
N VAL A 367 -3.31 18.02 -19.80
CA VAL A 367 -4.33 19.02 -19.44
C VAL A 367 -3.74 20.15 -18.62
N GLY A 368 -2.42 20.31 -18.67
CA GLY A 368 -1.68 21.41 -18.05
C GLY A 368 -1.78 21.45 -16.53
N CYS A 369 -2.08 20.33 -15.86
CA CYS A 369 -2.26 20.23 -14.42
C CYS A 369 -1.09 19.49 -13.79
N LEU A 370 -0.27 20.19 -13.00
CA LEU A 370 0.92 19.62 -12.36
C LEU A 370 0.84 19.65 -10.84
N HIS A 371 1.40 18.59 -10.27
CA HIS A 371 1.63 18.43 -8.86
C HIS A 371 3.07 18.78 -8.49
N ILE A 372 3.23 20.03 -8.07
CA ILE A 372 4.52 20.61 -7.71
C ILE A 372 4.59 20.79 -6.19
N ARG A 373 5.60 20.19 -5.56
CA ARG A 373 5.72 20.13 -4.10
C ARG A 373 7.07 20.67 -3.62
N PRO A 374 7.14 21.94 -3.20
CA PRO A 374 8.34 22.50 -2.60
C PRO A 374 8.71 21.81 -1.28
N LEU A 375 10.01 21.66 -1.04
CA LEU A 375 10.54 21.11 0.21
C LEU A 375 10.59 22.21 1.28
N VAL A 376 9.82 22.05 2.35
CA VAL A 376 9.82 23.01 3.48
C VAL A 376 9.76 22.28 4.82
N ASN A 377 10.34 22.88 5.85
CA ASN A 377 10.28 22.39 7.23
C ASN A 377 9.27 23.22 8.04
N LEU A 378 8.02 22.74 8.17
CA LEU A 378 6.98 23.45 8.92
C LEU A 378 7.14 23.40 10.45
N LYS A 379 8.12 22.64 10.96
CA LYS A 379 8.47 22.69 12.39
C LYS A 379 9.23 23.97 12.75
N GLU A 380 9.67 24.74 11.76
CA GLU A 380 10.36 26.02 11.93
C GLU A 380 9.49 27.18 11.47
N ALA A 381 9.55 28.31 12.18
CA ALA A 381 8.81 29.53 11.81
C ALA A 381 9.17 30.01 10.39
N GLN A 382 10.47 29.98 10.06
CA GLN A 382 10.96 30.34 8.73
C GLN A 382 10.36 29.46 7.64
N GLY A 383 10.20 28.16 7.88
CA GLY A 383 9.59 27.24 6.90
C GLY A 383 8.11 27.52 6.67
N VAL A 384 7.38 27.98 7.69
CA VAL A 384 5.99 28.44 7.53
C VAL A 384 5.93 29.74 6.73
N GLU A 385 6.83 30.70 6.98
CA GLU A 385 6.92 31.94 6.21
C GLU A 385 7.25 31.67 4.73
N THR A 386 8.21 30.79 4.45
CA THR A 386 8.58 30.36 3.10
C THR A 386 7.40 29.69 2.39
N MET A 387 6.65 28.82 3.08
CA MET A 387 5.45 28.19 2.53
C MET A 387 4.42 29.23 2.09
N VAL A 388 4.13 30.23 2.93
CA VAL A 388 3.15 31.28 2.63
C VAL A 388 3.62 32.17 1.49
N SER A 389 4.90 32.57 1.47
CA SER A 389 5.44 33.43 0.40
C SER A 389 5.39 32.73 -0.96
N ILE A 390 5.80 31.46 -1.03
CA ILE A 390 5.69 30.67 -2.27
C ILE A 390 4.22 30.55 -2.68
N ALA A 391 3.30 30.26 -1.76
CA ALA A 391 1.88 30.14 -2.10
C ALA A 391 1.30 31.45 -2.67
N GLU A 392 1.66 32.60 -2.10
CA GLU A 392 1.24 33.92 -2.59
C GLU A 392 1.75 34.16 -4.02
N GLU A 393 3.05 33.99 -4.27
CA GLU A 393 3.67 34.23 -5.58
C GLU A 393 3.14 33.26 -6.65
N ILE A 394 2.97 31.98 -6.30
CA ILE A 394 2.38 30.99 -7.21
C ILE A 394 0.91 31.32 -7.50
N SER A 395 0.14 31.82 -6.53
CA SER A 395 -1.24 32.26 -6.80
C SER A 395 -1.30 33.43 -7.78
N ASP A 396 -0.35 34.37 -7.73
CA ASP A 396 -0.24 35.43 -8.73
C ASP A 396 0.15 34.88 -10.10
N LEU A 397 1.11 33.95 -10.14
CA LEU A 397 1.54 33.29 -11.38
C LEU A 397 0.37 32.56 -12.06
N VAL A 398 -0.38 31.77 -11.31
CA VAL A 398 -1.56 31.05 -11.83
C VAL A 398 -2.57 32.01 -12.44
N ARG A 399 -2.86 33.13 -11.75
CA ARG A 399 -3.78 34.15 -12.27
C ARG A 399 -3.25 34.82 -13.54
N GLU A 400 -1.95 35.12 -13.61
CA GLU A 400 -1.32 35.69 -14.80
C GLU A 400 -1.47 34.79 -16.03
N PHE A 401 -1.37 33.48 -15.84
CA PHE A 401 -1.53 32.48 -16.89
C PHE A 401 -3.01 32.07 -17.15
N GLY A 402 -3.98 32.74 -16.51
CA GLY A 402 -5.40 32.42 -16.65
C GLY A 402 -5.78 31.02 -16.13
N GLY A 403 -5.02 30.50 -15.18
CA GLY A 403 -5.14 29.15 -14.66
C GLY A 403 -6.08 28.99 -13.45
N SER A 404 -5.99 27.83 -12.81
CA SER A 404 -6.69 27.48 -11.57
C SER A 404 -5.70 26.97 -10.52
N LEU A 405 -5.91 27.32 -9.24
CA LEU A 405 -5.11 26.77 -8.13
C LEU A 405 -5.45 25.32 -7.81
N SER A 406 -6.63 24.86 -8.24
CA SER A 406 -7.01 23.45 -8.20
C SER A 406 -7.53 22.97 -9.56
N GLY A 407 -6.85 21.99 -10.11
CA GLY A 407 -7.24 21.25 -11.31
C GLY A 407 -7.96 19.92 -11.03
N GLU A 408 -7.75 19.32 -9.86
CA GLU A 408 -8.32 18.00 -9.50
C GLU A 408 -8.64 17.82 -8.00
N HIS A 409 -7.84 18.42 -7.11
CA HIS A 409 -7.86 18.10 -5.68
C HIS A 409 -8.95 18.82 -4.87
N GLY A 410 -9.58 19.85 -5.44
CA GLY A 410 -10.46 20.79 -4.75
C GLY A 410 -9.69 21.86 -3.97
N ASP A 411 -10.42 22.89 -3.54
CA ASP A 411 -9.86 24.01 -2.79
C ASP A 411 -9.56 23.65 -1.34
N GLY A 412 -10.51 23.01 -0.66
CA GLY A 412 -10.45 22.71 0.77
C GLY A 412 -10.11 23.93 1.62
N ILE A 413 -9.27 23.68 2.62
CA ILE A 413 -8.70 24.68 3.52
C ILE A 413 -7.42 25.27 2.89
N VAL A 414 -6.61 24.42 2.27
CA VAL A 414 -5.26 24.77 1.79
C VAL A 414 -5.32 25.86 0.72
N ARG A 415 -6.27 25.78 -0.23
CA ARG A 415 -6.37 26.73 -1.35
C ARG A 415 -7.53 27.70 -1.20
N GLY A 416 -8.52 27.38 -0.37
CA GLY A 416 -9.71 28.22 -0.21
C GLY A 416 -9.43 29.63 0.34
N VAL A 417 -8.26 29.85 0.96
CA VAL A 417 -7.79 31.20 1.33
C VAL A 417 -7.55 32.12 0.14
N TRP A 418 -7.38 31.54 -1.06
CA TRP A 418 -7.12 32.27 -2.31
C TRP A 418 -8.36 32.42 -3.20
N THR A 419 -9.52 31.87 -2.80
CA THR A 419 -10.73 31.88 -3.64
C THR A 419 -11.13 33.30 -4.05
N GLU A 420 -11.10 34.26 -3.13
CA GLU A 420 -11.38 35.67 -3.44
C GLU A 420 -10.35 36.27 -4.42
N LYS A 421 -9.06 35.92 -4.27
CA LYS A 421 -7.99 36.37 -5.19
C LYS A 421 -8.20 35.82 -6.60
N MET A 422 -8.67 34.58 -6.73
CA MET A 422 -8.88 33.91 -8.01
C MET A 422 -10.13 34.39 -8.74
N PHE A 423 -11.25 34.53 -8.03
CA PHE A 423 -12.56 34.84 -8.63
C PHE A 423 -12.98 36.31 -8.51
N GLY A 424 -12.32 37.08 -7.65
CA GLY A 424 -12.71 38.44 -7.31
C GLY A 424 -13.75 38.51 -6.17
N PRO A 425 -13.91 39.69 -5.54
CA PRO A 425 -14.75 39.88 -4.37
C PRO A 425 -16.24 39.65 -4.66
N GLU A 426 -16.71 39.99 -5.86
CA GLU A 426 -18.12 39.84 -6.25
C GLU A 426 -18.51 38.37 -6.31
N ILE A 427 -17.80 37.56 -7.10
CA ILE A 427 -18.05 36.10 -7.18
C ILE A 427 -17.84 35.42 -5.82
N TYR A 428 -16.82 35.82 -5.06
CA TYR A 428 -16.60 35.27 -3.73
C TYR A 428 -17.82 35.52 -2.82
N GLN A 429 -18.41 36.71 -2.85
CA GLN A 429 -19.63 37.00 -2.09
C GLN A 429 -20.82 36.16 -2.59
N LEU A 430 -20.95 35.93 -3.90
CA LEU A 430 -21.98 35.02 -4.44
C LEU A 430 -21.79 33.58 -3.96
N PHE A 431 -20.55 33.10 -3.80
CA PHE A 431 -20.29 31.79 -3.18
C PHE A 431 -20.78 31.73 -1.74
N ARG A 432 -20.64 32.83 -0.99
CA ARG A 432 -21.17 32.93 0.39
C ARG A 432 -22.69 32.88 0.39
N GLU A 433 -23.35 33.54 -0.57
CA GLU A 433 -24.81 33.48 -0.73
C GLU A 433 -25.29 32.05 -1.04
N VAL A 434 -24.67 31.36 -2.00
CA VAL A 434 -24.96 29.95 -2.32
C VAL A 434 -24.84 29.08 -1.06
N LYS A 435 -23.73 29.18 -0.34
CA LYS A 435 -23.49 28.41 0.88
C LYS A 435 -24.52 28.74 1.97
N SER A 436 -24.83 30.01 2.20
CA SER A 436 -25.83 30.43 3.19
C SER A 436 -27.24 29.94 2.86
N THR A 437 -27.54 29.73 1.58
CA THR A 437 -28.83 29.21 1.13
C THR A 437 -28.94 27.72 1.36
N PHE A 438 -27.92 26.94 0.97
CA PHE A 438 -27.90 25.49 1.19
C PHE A 438 -27.80 25.12 2.68
N ASP A 439 -27.07 25.92 3.44
CA ASP A 439 -26.76 25.65 4.84
C ASP A 439 -26.85 26.91 5.71
N PRO A 440 -28.07 27.37 6.02
CA PRO A 440 -28.30 28.59 6.79
C PRO A 440 -27.70 28.57 8.20
N GLN A 441 -27.43 27.38 8.75
CA GLN A 441 -26.86 27.19 10.08
C GLN A 441 -25.35 26.98 10.06
N GLY A 442 -24.72 26.89 8.89
CA GLY A 442 -23.27 26.68 8.77
C GLY A 442 -22.79 25.31 9.30
N ILE A 443 -23.65 24.29 9.32
CA ILE A 443 -23.31 22.97 9.88
C ILE A 443 -22.61 22.05 8.87
N MET A 444 -22.74 22.27 7.57
CA MET A 444 -22.20 21.41 6.53
C MET A 444 -20.76 21.79 6.20
N ASN A 445 -19.82 20.99 6.70
CA ASN A 445 -18.38 21.13 6.46
C ASN A 445 -17.81 22.58 6.43
N PRO A 446 -18.00 23.38 7.49
CA PRO A 446 -17.70 24.81 7.47
C PRO A 446 -16.21 25.14 7.27
N GLY A 447 -15.91 26.36 6.79
CA GLY A 447 -14.55 26.88 6.63
C GLY A 447 -13.77 26.26 5.46
N LYS A 448 -14.46 25.93 4.37
CA LYS A 448 -13.93 25.34 3.13
C LYS A 448 -14.52 26.04 1.94
N ILE A 449 -13.71 26.22 0.89
CA ILE A 449 -14.01 27.01 -0.32
C ILE A 449 -14.19 28.51 -0.01
N ILE A 450 -15.05 28.84 0.96
CA ILE A 450 -15.30 30.16 1.52
C ILE A 450 -15.02 30.19 3.01
N ASP A 451 -14.79 31.40 3.53
CA ASP A 451 -14.56 31.69 4.94
C ASP A 451 -13.48 30.75 5.53
N CYS A 452 -12.48 30.41 4.72
CA CYS A 452 -11.40 29.50 5.08
C CYS A 452 -10.47 30.15 6.11
N PRO A 453 -9.99 29.38 7.11
CA PRO A 453 -8.99 29.88 8.03
C PRO A 453 -7.66 30.12 7.30
N PRO A 454 -6.78 30.99 7.82
CA PRO A 454 -5.46 31.22 7.24
C PRO A 454 -4.66 29.92 7.09
N MET A 455 -3.79 29.86 6.07
CA MET A 455 -2.94 28.69 5.79
C MET A 455 -2.00 28.33 6.96
N THR A 456 -1.80 29.25 7.91
CA THR A 456 -0.89 29.10 9.06
C THR A 456 -1.55 28.49 10.32
N GLU A 457 -2.87 28.33 10.38
CA GLU A 457 -3.56 27.93 11.63
C GLU A 457 -3.64 26.41 11.81
N ASN A 458 -4.06 25.67 10.78
CA ASN A 458 -4.37 24.23 10.86
C ASN A 458 -3.21 23.33 10.42
N LEU A 459 -1.98 23.70 10.78
CA LEU A 459 -0.78 22.97 10.38
C LEU A 459 -0.69 21.62 11.10
N ARG A 460 -0.40 20.55 10.35
CA ARG A 460 -0.11 19.23 10.94
C ARG A 460 1.14 19.26 11.81
N TYR A 461 2.14 20.01 11.35
CA TYR A 461 3.39 20.32 12.05
C TYR A 461 3.55 21.85 11.97
N GLY A 462 3.67 22.51 13.12
CA GLY A 462 3.90 23.95 13.19
C GLY A 462 5.07 24.28 14.12
N PRO A 463 5.45 25.55 14.28
CA PRO A 463 6.61 25.94 15.11
C PRO A 463 6.51 25.53 16.59
N GLY A 464 5.28 25.38 17.11
CA GLY A 464 5.02 24.89 18.47
C GLY A 464 4.90 23.36 18.58
N TYR A 465 5.04 22.62 17.47
CA TYR A 465 4.97 21.17 17.46
C TYR A 465 6.26 20.57 18.00
N HIS A 466 6.15 19.79 19.07
CA HIS A 466 7.25 19.03 19.63
C HIS A 466 6.79 17.62 19.94
N ALA A 467 7.37 16.61 19.29
CA ALA A 467 7.14 15.21 19.61
C ALA A 467 8.29 14.71 20.50
N SER A 468 7.96 14.28 21.72
CA SER A 468 8.95 13.66 22.60
C SER A 468 9.34 12.30 22.04
N SER A 469 10.65 12.06 21.86
CA SER A 469 11.19 10.73 21.65
C SER A 469 11.76 10.20 22.97
N PHE A 470 11.79 8.88 23.11
CA PHE A 470 12.37 8.17 24.25
C PHE A 470 13.52 7.25 23.78
N PRO A 471 14.39 6.79 24.68
CA PRO A 471 15.44 5.84 24.33
C PRO A 471 14.85 4.57 23.72
N THR A 472 15.36 4.16 22.57
CA THR A 472 14.88 2.98 21.86
C THR A 472 15.86 1.81 21.90
N LYS A 473 15.33 0.59 21.77
CA LYS A 473 16.15 -0.64 21.64
C LYS A 473 16.47 -0.95 20.18
N LEU A 474 15.55 -0.63 19.28
CA LEU A 474 15.75 -0.66 17.83
C LEU A 474 16.39 0.65 17.37
N ASP A 475 17.14 0.59 16.27
CA ASP A 475 17.74 1.79 15.66
C ASP A 475 16.67 2.56 14.85
N PHE A 476 16.55 3.87 15.06
CA PHE A 476 15.65 4.75 14.30
C PHE A 476 16.41 5.95 13.70
N SER A 477 17.74 5.89 13.64
CA SER A 477 18.56 7.02 13.22
C SER A 477 18.31 7.46 11.78
N LEU A 478 17.86 6.56 10.91
CA LEU A 478 17.51 6.87 9.52
C LEU A 478 16.41 7.95 9.44
N ASP A 479 15.42 7.88 10.33
CA ASP A 479 14.31 8.83 10.42
C ASP A 479 14.52 9.80 11.58
N THR A 480 15.77 10.13 11.90
CA THR A 480 16.22 10.91 13.07
C THR A 480 16.02 10.21 14.42
N ASN A 481 14.82 9.74 14.74
CA ASN A 481 14.46 9.05 15.97
C ASN A 481 13.08 8.36 15.84
N TYR A 482 12.55 7.81 16.95
CA TYR A 482 11.24 7.14 16.96
C TYR A 482 10.08 8.06 16.50
N ALA A 483 10.10 9.33 16.90
CA ALA A 483 9.09 10.31 16.49
C ALA A 483 9.14 10.57 14.99
N GLY A 484 10.34 10.79 14.45
CA GLY A 484 10.50 10.98 13.00
C GLY A 484 10.05 9.77 12.19
N ALA A 485 10.27 8.56 12.68
CA ALA A 485 9.75 7.33 12.03
C ALA A 485 8.21 7.26 12.04
N VAL A 486 7.55 7.72 13.11
CA VAL A 486 6.08 7.87 13.16
C VAL A 486 5.59 8.92 12.16
N GLU A 487 6.34 10.00 12.01
CA GLU A 487 6.02 11.15 11.15
C GLU A 487 6.17 10.88 9.65
N MET A 488 6.85 9.80 9.26
CA MET A 488 6.89 9.31 7.88
C MET A 488 5.49 9.02 7.30
N CYS A 489 4.49 8.78 8.15
CA CYS A 489 3.12 8.66 7.68
C CYS A 489 2.53 10.01 7.22
N ASN A 490 2.47 10.23 5.91
CA ASN A 490 1.89 11.43 5.29
C ASN A 490 0.34 11.51 5.35
N GLY A 491 -0.37 10.40 5.68
CA GLY A 491 -1.83 10.36 5.76
C GLY A 491 -2.57 9.98 4.46
N MET A 492 -1.89 9.68 3.36
CA MET A 492 -2.47 9.43 2.02
C MET A 492 -3.48 8.27 1.91
N GLY A 493 -3.59 7.44 2.95
CA GLY A 493 -4.60 6.39 3.03
C GLY A 493 -4.30 5.12 2.25
N ALA A 494 -3.07 4.90 1.74
CA ALA A 494 -2.70 3.66 1.04
C ALA A 494 -3.08 2.40 1.84
N CYS A 495 -3.02 2.47 3.17
CA CYS A 495 -3.45 1.41 4.09
C CYS A 495 -4.97 1.14 4.17
N ARG A 496 -5.78 1.89 3.43
CA ARG A 496 -7.24 1.72 3.31
C ARG A 496 -7.68 1.05 2.02
N LYS A 497 -6.75 0.75 1.10
CA LYS A 497 -7.06 -0.09 -0.05
C LYS A 497 -7.56 -1.46 0.42
N LEU A 498 -8.37 -2.10 -0.41
CA LEU A 498 -9.05 -3.35 -0.05
C LEU A 498 -8.38 -4.58 -0.68
N ASP A 499 -7.38 -4.35 -1.51
CA ASP A 499 -6.54 -5.36 -2.12
C ASP A 499 -5.12 -5.34 -1.53
N GLY A 500 -4.31 -6.32 -1.91
CA GLY A 500 -2.94 -6.45 -1.40
C GLY A 500 -2.85 -6.95 0.04
N GLY A 501 -1.72 -6.70 0.67
CA GLY A 501 -1.38 -7.15 2.02
C GLY A 501 -1.55 -6.10 3.10
N MET A 502 -1.54 -4.81 2.77
CA MET A 502 -1.69 -3.70 3.72
C MET A 502 -3.13 -3.13 3.72
N CYS A 503 -3.86 -3.03 4.84
CA CYS A 503 -3.57 -3.44 6.22
C CYS A 503 -4.62 -4.50 6.66
N PRO A 504 -4.23 -5.72 7.06
CA PRO A 504 -5.20 -6.82 7.22
C PRO A 504 -6.31 -6.52 8.24
N SER A 505 -5.96 -5.85 9.34
CA SER A 505 -6.95 -5.45 10.35
C SER A 505 -7.93 -4.40 9.85
N TYR A 506 -7.47 -3.45 9.02
CA TYR A 506 -8.38 -2.49 8.39
C TYR A 506 -9.29 -3.20 7.39
N ILE A 507 -8.77 -4.10 6.54
CA ILE A 507 -9.57 -4.87 5.59
C ILE A 507 -10.71 -5.61 6.31
N ALA A 508 -10.41 -6.21 7.47
CA ALA A 508 -11.37 -6.96 8.27
C ALA A 508 -12.36 -6.07 9.05
N THR A 509 -11.92 -4.95 9.62
CA THR A 509 -12.76 -4.14 10.53
C THR A 509 -13.42 -2.93 9.86
N ARG A 510 -12.79 -2.42 8.80
CA ARG A 510 -13.08 -1.13 8.14
C ARG A 510 -13.04 0.07 9.09
N GLU A 511 -12.31 -0.05 10.21
CA GLU A 511 -12.13 1.02 11.19
C GLU A 511 -10.81 1.75 10.96
N GLU A 512 -10.86 3.09 10.88
CA GLU A 512 -9.69 3.94 10.57
C GLU A 512 -8.52 3.72 11.53
N GLU A 513 -8.80 3.53 12.82
CA GLU A 513 -7.79 3.30 13.85
C GLU A 513 -6.98 2.01 13.65
N HIS A 514 -7.54 1.03 12.94
CA HIS A 514 -6.88 -0.24 12.63
C HIS A 514 -6.12 -0.20 11.29
N SER A 515 -5.99 0.98 10.69
CA SER A 515 -5.13 1.22 9.54
C SER A 515 -3.72 1.65 9.97
N THR A 516 -2.76 1.63 9.05
CA THR A 516 -1.40 2.16 9.32
C THR A 516 -1.46 3.64 9.68
N ARG A 517 -2.22 4.46 8.93
CA ARG A 517 -2.30 5.90 9.19
C ARG A 517 -3.02 6.23 10.48
N GLY A 518 -4.05 5.45 10.84
CA GLY A 518 -4.75 5.59 12.12
C GLY A 518 -3.80 5.40 13.29
N ARG A 519 -3.02 4.32 13.28
CA ARG A 519 -2.01 4.03 14.31
C ARG A 519 -0.90 5.08 14.37
N ALA A 520 -0.38 5.50 13.22
CA ALA A 520 0.64 6.54 13.16
C ALA A 520 0.11 7.88 13.70
N ASN A 521 -1.12 8.25 13.38
CA ASN A 521 -1.75 9.46 13.93
C ASN A 521 -1.97 9.37 15.45
N LEU A 522 -2.39 8.21 15.97
CA LEU A 522 -2.54 8.00 17.41
C LEU A 522 -1.20 8.06 18.15
N LEU A 523 -0.15 7.40 17.61
CA LEU A 523 1.21 7.50 18.14
C LEU A 523 1.71 8.94 18.13
N ARG A 524 1.56 9.65 17.00
CA ARG A 524 1.96 11.05 16.89
C ARG A 524 1.25 11.91 17.92
N ALA A 525 -0.07 11.80 18.03
CA ALA A 525 -0.86 12.62 18.95
C ALA A 525 -0.48 12.34 20.43
N ALA A 526 -0.14 11.09 20.76
CA ALA A 526 0.36 10.73 22.07
C ALA A 526 1.77 11.30 22.35
N MET A 527 2.64 11.37 21.34
CA MET A 527 4.01 11.85 21.47
C MET A 527 4.12 13.37 21.40
N SER A 528 3.21 14.05 20.73
CA SER A 528 3.21 15.50 20.55
C SER A 528 2.45 16.28 21.63
N GLY A 529 1.86 15.58 22.62
CA GLY A 529 1.06 16.19 23.67
C GLY A 529 -0.35 16.62 23.23
N GLN A 530 -0.80 16.25 22.03
CA GLN A 530 -2.20 16.44 21.61
C GLN A 530 -3.17 15.56 22.41
N LEU A 531 -2.70 14.43 22.92
CA LEU A 531 -3.41 13.62 23.90
C LEU A 531 -2.84 13.86 25.31
N PRO A 532 -3.62 13.59 26.38
CA PRO A 532 -3.16 13.76 27.76
C PRO A 532 -1.85 13.01 28.07
N GLU A 533 -1.10 13.52 29.05
CA GLU A 533 0.13 12.87 29.52
C GLU A 533 -0.09 11.39 29.87
N GLY A 534 0.87 10.53 29.52
CA GLY A 534 0.75 9.09 29.66
C GLY A 534 -0.01 8.39 28.52
N ALA A 535 -0.53 9.12 27.53
CA ALA A 535 -1.21 8.54 26.37
C ALA A 535 -0.36 7.50 25.62
N ILE A 536 0.98 7.67 25.59
CA ILE A 536 1.92 6.76 24.93
C ILE A 536 1.95 5.36 25.55
N THR A 537 1.51 5.19 26.79
CA THR A 537 1.35 3.86 27.43
C THR A 537 -0.11 3.59 27.83
N SER A 538 -1.06 4.31 27.23
CA SER A 538 -2.48 4.16 27.53
C SER A 538 -3.06 2.86 26.96
N ARG A 539 -4.12 2.37 27.62
CA ARG A 539 -4.87 1.21 27.15
C ARG A 539 -5.49 1.43 25.76
N ARG A 540 -5.97 2.64 25.48
CA ARG A 540 -6.62 2.98 24.21
C ARG A 540 -5.65 2.90 23.02
N LEU A 541 -4.43 3.38 23.18
CA LEU A 541 -3.38 3.28 22.17
C LEU A 541 -2.93 1.82 21.98
N TYR A 542 -2.81 1.08 23.08
CA TYR A 542 -2.54 -0.35 23.03
C TYR A 542 -3.58 -1.09 22.19
N GLU A 543 -4.88 -0.85 22.39
CA GLU A 543 -5.96 -1.53 21.64
C GLU A 543 -5.86 -1.31 20.13
N ALA A 544 -5.54 -0.09 19.69
CA ALA A 544 -5.34 0.20 18.27
C ALA A 544 -4.12 -0.56 17.68
N LEU A 545 -3.02 -0.62 18.44
CA LEU A 545 -1.79 -1.31 18.04
C LEU A 545 -1.90 -2.84 18.20
N ASP A 546 -2.74 -3.36 19.08
CA ASP A 546 -2.90 -4.79 19.36
C ASP A 546 -3.35 -5.53 18.09
N LEU A 547 -4.29 -4.94 17.34
CA LEU A 547 -4.75 -5.47 16.05
C LEU A 547 -3.75 -5.32 14.89
N CYS A 548 -2.56 -4.75 15.09
CA CYS A 548 -1.51 -4.80 14.07
C CYS A 548 -0.89 -6.22 14.05
N LEU A 549 -1.02 -6.94 12.94
CA LEU A 549 -0.49 -8.31 12.78
C LEU A 549 1.02 -8.39 12.60
N GLU A 550 1.75 -7.26 12.64
CA GLU A 550 3.21 -7.22 12.45
C GLU A 550 3.68 -7.84 11.12
N CYS A 551 2.80 -7.84 10.12
CA CYS A 551 3.00 -8.53 8.85
C CYS A 551 4.03 -7.86 7.92
N LYS A 552 4.46 -6.63 8.25
CA LYS A 552 5.35 -5.76 7.46
C LYS A 552 4.85 -5.37 6.08
N ALA A 553 3.59 -5.66 5.73
CA ALA A 553 3.02 -5.21 4.46
C ALA A 553 3.08 -3.68 4.30
N CYS A 554 2.97 -2.90 5.39
CA CYS A 554 3.15 -1.46 5.32
C CYS A 554 4.57 -1.01 4.97
N LYS A 555 5.60 -1.79 5.32
CA LYS A 555 6.98 -1.49 4.93
C LYS A 555 7.18 -1.62 3.42
N ALA A 556 6.47 -2.55 2.79
CA ALA A 556 6.60 -2.87 1.37
C ALA A 556 5.61 -2.13 0.48
N GLU A 557 4.36 -1.98 0.93
CA GLU A 557 3.24 -1.46 0.14
C GLU A 557 2.83 -0.03 0.52
N CYS A 558 3.40 0.55 1.58
CA CYS A 558 3.20 1.97 1.84
C CYS A 558 4.29 2.75 1.12
N ASP A 559 3.88 3.53 0.13
CA ASP A 559 4.75 4.38 -0.68
C ASP A 559 5.64 5.33 0.16
N SER A 560 5.19 5.73 1.36
CA SER A 560 5.96 6.56 2.30
C SER A 560 6.94 5.80 3.21
N GLY A 561 7.09 4.48 3.06
CA GLY A 561 8.09 3.68 3.77
C GLY A 561 7.78 3.33 5.24
N VAL A 562 6.53 3.46 5.69
CA VAL A 562 6.17 3.27 7.11
C VAL A 562 6.31 1.80 7.56
N ASP A 563 7.22 1.52 8.48
CA ASP A 563 7.31 0.22 9.18
C ASP A 563 6.54 0.23 10.52
N MET A 564 5.22 0.08 10.43
CA MET A 564 4.34 -0.03 11.61
C MET A 564 4.64 -1.25 12.50
N ALA A 565 5.27 -2.29 11.96
CA ALA A 565 5.67 -3.44 12.78
C ALA A 565 6.83 -3.05 13.70
N LYS A 566 7.88 -2.41 13.17
CA LYS A 566 8.99 -1.84 13.94
C LYS A 566 8.50 -0.84 14.99
N LEU A 567 7.60 0.07 14.60
CA LEU A 567 6.98 1.03 15.53
C LEU A 567 6.24 0.34 16.67
N LYS A 568 5.46 -0.70 16.37
CA LYS A 568 4.74 -1.50 17.37
C LYS A 568 5.68 -2.24 18.33
N TYR A 569 6.77 -2.83 17.85
CA TYR A 569 7.67 -3.60 18.71
C TYR A 569 8.24 -2.72 19.82
N GLU A 570 8.73 -1.54 19.46
CA GLU A 570 9.25 -0.55 20.40
C GLU A 570 8.14 -0.09 21.35
N PHE A 571 6.96 0.27 20.82
CA PHE A 571 5.81 0.63 21.65
C PHE A 571 5.46 -0.45 22.69
N LEU A 572 5.44 -1.73 22.32
CA LEU A 572 5.09 -2.81 23.24
C LEU A 572 6.11 -2.97 24.37
N ASP A 573 7.41 -2.75 24.09
CA ASP A 573 8.47 -2.78 25.11
C ASP A 573 8.21 -1.73 26.19
N HIS A 574 7.97 -0.48 25.78
CA HIS A 574 7.62 0.63 26.68
C HIS A 574 6.27 0.43 27.38
N TYR A 575 5.25 -0.04 26.65
CA TYR A 575 3.92 -0.29 27.21
C TYR A 575 3.97 -1.34 28.33
N PHE A 576 4.66 -2.47 28.13
CA PHE A 576 4.74 -3.52 29.13
C PHE A 576 5.74 -3.21 30.26
N ALA A 577 6.74 -2.35 30.03
CA ALA A 577 7.55 -1.81 31.11
C ALA A 577 6.69 -0.99 32.09
N ALA A 578 5.73 -0.20 31.58
CA ALA A 578 4.83 0.62 32.41
C ALA A 578 3.65 -0.16 33.00
N ASN A 579 3.05 -1.08 32.25
CA ASN A 579 1.78 -1.75 32.62
C ASN A 579 1.95 -3.19 33.12
N GLY A 580 3.15 -3.76 33.01
CA GLY A 580 3.43 -5.16 33.33
C GLY A 580 3.04 -6.12 32.21
N MET A 581 3.88 -7.14 31.99
CA MET A 581 3.69 -8.10 30.91
C MET A 581 2.75 -9.26 31.30
N PRO A 582 1.68 -9.52 30.53
CA PRO A 582 0.77 -10.65 30.77
C PRO A 582 1.49 -12.01 30.74
N LEU A 583 1.01 -12.97 31.54
CA LEU A 583 1.54 -14.34 31.55
C LEU A 583 1.51 -14.98 30.16
N ARG A 584 0.44 -14.77 29.40
CA ARG A 584 0.29 -15.24 28.02
C ARG A 584 1.46 -14.80 27.13
N ASN A 585 1.83 -13.52 27.20
CA ASN A 585 2.94 -12.96 26.44
C ASN A 585 4.28 -13.57 26.90
N LYS A 586 4.46 -13.79 28.21
CA LYS A 586 5.61 -14.50 28.76
C LYS A 586 5.77 -15.91 28.21
N VAL A 587 4.67 -16.66 28.15
CA VAL A 587 4.65 -18.04 27.63
C VAL A 587 4.95 -18.07 26.12
N PHE A 588 4.28 -17.25 25.32
CA PHE A 588 4.47 -17.24 23.87
C PHE A 588 5.83 -16.65 23.44
N GLY A 589 6.33 -15.62 24.12
CA GLY A 589 7.69 -15.11 23.90
C GLY A 589 8.76 -16.17 24.16
N HIS A 590 8.48 -17.10 25.08
CA HIS A 590 9.36 -18.21 25.46
C HIS A 590 8.99 -19.56 24.86
N ILE A 591 8.24 -19.56 23.74
CA ILE A 591 7.68 -20.80 23.16
C ILE A 591 8.74 -21.88 22.88
N ASN A 592 9.99 -21.48 22.59
CA ASN A 592 11.09 -22.42 22.42
C ASN A 592 11.37 -23.27 23.69
N LYS A 593 11.38 -22.65 24.88
CA LYS A 593 11.58 -23.36 26.15
C LYS A 593 10.43 -24.32 26.42
N ILE A 594 9.20 -23.87 26.17
CA ILE A 594 7.97 -24.67 26.31
C ILE A 594 8.00 -25.87 25.36
N ASN A 595 8.32 -25.65 24.07
CA ASN A 595 8.38 -26.72 23.07
C ASN A 595 9.48 -27.73 23.38
N ARG A 596 10.65 -27.29 23.85
CA ARG A 596 11.72 -28.18 24.27
C ARG A 596 11.28 -29.11 25.42
N MET A 597 10.60 -28.55 26.42
CA MET A 597 10.07 -29.33 27.55
C MET A 597 8.92 -30.24 27.10
N GLY A 598 7.98 -29.71 26.32
CA GLY A 598 6.83 -30.43 25.79
C GLY A 598 7.24 -31.66 24.97
N SER A 599 8.21 -31.51 24.06
CA SER A 599 8.76 -32.61 23.25
C SER A 599 9.45 -33.70 24.07
N ARG A 600 10.08 -33.36 25.20
CA ARG A 600 10.69 -34.37 26.10
C ARG A 600 9.66 -35.33 26.67
N PHE A 601 8.42 -34.86 26.87
CA PHE A 601 7.30 -35.63 27.40
C PHE A 601 6.15 -35.76 26.39
N ALA A 602 6.44 -35.72 25.08
CA ALA A 602 5.46 -35.50 24.01
C ALA A 602 4.16 -36.31 24.11
N PRO A 603 4.14 -37.64 24.39
CA PRO A 603 2.89 -38.39 24.50
C PRO A 603 1.96 -37.82 25.59
N PHE A 604 2.51 -37.51 26.76
CA PHE A 604 1.76 -36.93 27.86
C PHE A 604 1.39 -35.47 27.59
N SER A 605 2.34 -34.66 27.11
CA SER A 605 2.12 -33.25 26.78
C SER A 605 1.01 -33.08 25.74
N ASN A 606 0.98 -33.92 24.70
CA ASN A 606 -0.04 -33.89 23.65
C ASN A 606 -1.40 -34.33 24.19
N TRP A 607 -1.45 -35.42 24.97
CA TRP A 607 -2.69 -35.88 25.62
C TRP A 607 -3.27 -34.78 26.52
N ALA A 608 -2.44 -34.17 27.37
CA ALA A 608 -2.85 -33.09 28.25
C ALA A 608 -3.38 -31.89 27.44
N ALA A 609 -2.64 -31.43 26.43
CA ALA A 609 -3.02 -30.28 25.60
C ALA A 609 -4.30 -30.51 24.77
N GLN A 610 -4.58 -31.75 24.35
CA GLN A 610 -5.75 -32.09 23.55
C GLN A 610 -6.99 -32.44 24.39
N SER A 611 -6.81 -32.78 25.68
CA SER A 611 -7.91 -33.11 26.58
C SER A 611 -8.89 -31.93 26.77
N PRO A 612 -10.20 -32.17 26.98
CA PRO A 612 -11.17 -31.11 27.24
C PRO A 612 -10.80 -30.23 28.45
N ILE A 613 -10.24 -30.84 29.50
CA ILE A 613 -9.76 -30.13 30.68
C ILE A 613 -8.55 -29.25 30.33
N GLY A 614 -7.57 -29.78 29.58
CA GLY A 614 -6.41 -29.01 29.15
C GLY A 614 -6.77 -27.83 28.26
N LYS A 615 -7.72 -28.02 27.33
CA LYS A 615 -8.28 -26.92 26.52
C LYS A 615 -8.94 -25.86 27.40
N LEU A 616 -9.81 -26.26 28.33
CA LEU A 616 -10.44 -25.35 29.28
C LEU A 616 -9.41 -24.56 30.11
N VAL A 617 -8.40 -25.24 30.66
CA VAL A 617 -7.31 -24.59 31.40
C VAL A 617 -6.56 -23.60 30.51
N SER A 618 -6.23 -23.96 29.27
CA SER A 618 -5.55 -23.06 28.34
C SER A 618 -6.39 -21.83 27.98
N THR A 619 -7.70 -21.98 27.85
CA THR A 619 -8.62 -20.86 27.59
C THR A 619 -8.73 -19.95 28.81
N LEU A 620 -8.83 -20.50 30.02
CA LEU A 620 -8.98 -19.70 31.24
C LEU A 620 -7.67 -19.00 31.66
N VAL A 621 -6.53 -19.66 31.52
CA VAL A 621 -5.23 -19.17 32.00
C VAL A 621 -4.48 -18.38 30.93
N LEU A 622 -4.49 -18.88 29.69
CA LEU A 622 -3.74 -18.30 28.57
C LEU A 622 -4.63 -17.61 27.55
N GLY A 623 -5.95 -17.53 27.76
CA GLY A 623 -6.86 -16.83 26.85
C GLY A 623 -6.87 -17.39 25.42
N ILE A 624 -6.53 -18.68 25.23
CA ILE A 624 -6.54 -19.32 23.91
C ILE A 624 -7.98 -19.66 23.52
N HIS A 625 -8.39 -19.29 22.31
CA HIS A 625 -9.72 -19.55 21.80
C HIS A 625 -9.97 -21.07 21.70
N PRO A 626 -11.12 -21.60 22.18
CA PRO A 626 -11.36 -23.04 22.27
C PRO A 626 -11.41 -23.78 20.92
N ARG A 627 -11.65 -23.06 19.82
CA ARG A 627 -11.60 -23.61 18.45
C ARG A 627 -10.18 -23.70 17.86
N ARG A 628 -9.16 -23.23 18.59
CA ARG A 628 -7.76 -23.29 18.14
C ARG A 628 -7.11 -24.57 18.66
N SER A 629 -6.42 -25.24 17.76
CA SER A 629 -5.62 -26.42 18.10
C SER A 629 -4.20 -25.99 18.44
N LEU A 630 -3.60 -26.49 19.51
CA LEU A 630 -2.17 -26.23 19.73
C LEU A 630 -1.31 -27.17 18.86
N PRO A 631 -0.21 -26.68 18.27
CA PRO A 631 0.72 -27.53 17.54
C PRO A 631 1.18 -28.72 18.38
N PRO A 632 1.10 -29.96 17.88
CA PRO A 632 1.51 -31.13 18.64
C PRO A 632 3.03 -31.12 18.85
N PHE A 633 3.49 -31.68 19.97
CA PHE A 633 4.91 -31.92 20.24
C PHE A 633 5.37 -33.23 19.59
N ALA A 634 6.54 -33.20 18.95
CA ALA A 634 7.22 -34.36 18.42
C ALA A 634 8.16 -34.98 19.47
N ARG A 635 8.14 -36.31 19.61
CA ARG A 635 9.03 -37.06 20.52
C ARG A 635 10.46 -37.10 20.00
N GLU A 636 10.62 -37.31 18.70
CA GLU A 636 11.90 -37.31 18.00
C GLU A 636 12.14 -35.95 17.36
N THR A 637 13.06 -35.17 17.93
CA THR A 637 13.42 -33.83 17.44
C THR A 637 14.32 -33.93 16.22
N LEU A 638 14.38 -32.85 15.42
CA LEU A 638 15.26 -32.80 14.24
C LEU A 638 16.74 -33.09 14.58
N PRO A 639 17.36 -32.49 15.61
CA PRO A 639 18.76 -32.79 15.94
C PRO A 639 19.00 -34.26 16.31
N LYS A 640 18.07 -34.89 17.05
CA LYS A 640 18.18 -36.31 17.41
C LYS A 640 18.15 -37.21 16.18
N TRP A 641 17.21 -36.95 15.26
CA TRP A 641 17.12 -37.68 14.00
C TRP A 641 18.38 -37.48 13.15
N PHE A 642 18.88 -36.24 13.06
CA PHE A 642 20.04 -35.88 12.25
C PHE A 642 21.32 -36.57 12.75
N GLU A 643 21.53 -36.61 14.07
CA GLU A 643 22.65 -37.33 14.68
C GLU A 643 22.59 -38.85 14.44
N GLN A 644 21.40 -39.45 14.52
CA GLN A 644 21.22 -40.87 14.26
C GLN A 644 21.52 -41.22 12.79
N ARG A 645 21.03 -40.40 11.85
CA ARG A 645 21.29 -40.57 10.41
C ARG A 645 22.79 -40.52 10.09
N ARG A 646 23.55 -39.63 10.72
CA ARG A 646 25.02 -39.54 10.55
C ARG A 646 25.78 -40.76 11.11
N LYS A 647 25.20 -41.50 12.06
CA LYS A 647 25.83 -42.70 12.65
C LYS A 647 25.63 -43.96 11.83
N ILE A 648 24.75 -43.96 10.83
CA ILE A 648 24.51 -45.12 9.96
C ILE A 648 25.57 -45.13 8.84
N PRO A 649 26.43 -46.15 8.72
CA PRO A 649 27.37 -46.25 7.61
C PRO A 649 26.61 -46.40 6.28
N ARG A 650 26.97 -45.59 5.27
CA ARG A 650 26.35 -45.55 3.92
C ARG A 650 26.56 -46.83 3.07
N SER A 651 27.03 -47.94 3.63
CA SER A 651 27.50 -49.12 2.88
C SER A 651 26.49 -50.27 2.67
N SER A 652 25.19 -50.09 2.94
CA SER A 652 24.21 -51.20 2.91
C SER A 652 23.24 -51.22 1.71
N ARG A 653 23.56 -50.55 0.60
CA ARG A 653 22.66 -50.50 -0.59
C ARG A 653 23.28 -50.93 -1.94
N VAL A 654 24.35 -51.71 -1.94
CA VAL A 654 24.86 -52.32 -3.19
C VAL A 654 24.81 -53.85 -3.07
N GLU A 655 24.02 -54.45 -3.97
CA GLU A 655 23.95 -55.89 -4.18
C GLU A 655 25.31 -56.47 -4.63
N LYS A 656 25.53 -57.69 -4.15
CA LYS A 656 26.65 -58.60 -4.33
C LYS A 656 27.36 -58.58 -5.71
N GLY A 657 28.69 -58.55 -5.66
CA GLY A 657 29.54 -59.17 -6.67
C GLY A 657 31.03 -58.84 -6.55
N GLY A 658 31.86 -59.83 -6.21
CA GLY A 658 33.29 -59.85 -6.57
C GLY A 658 34.29 -59.66 -5.43
N SER A 659 34.96 -60.76 -5.07
CA SER A 659 36.01 -60.93 -4.07
C SER A 659 37.39 -60.39 -4.50
N GLY A 660 38.14 -59.83 -3.55
CA GLY A 660 39.61 -59.67 -3.64
C GLY A 660 40.16 -58.87 -2.47
N GLY A 661 40.88 -59.51 -1.55
CA GLY A 661 41.42 -58.87 -0.35
C GLY A 661 42.73 -58.10 -0.56
N ILE A 662 43.07 -57.23 0.39
CA ILE A 662 44.35 -57.10 1.14
C ILE A 662 44.23 -55.89 2.12
N SER A 663 44.84 -56.04 3.29
CA SER A 663 44.82 -55.18 4.49
C SER A 663 45.72 -53.91 4.37
N PRO A 664 46.04 -53.17 5.46
CA PRO A 664 45.41 -51.90 5.81
C PRO A 664 46.40 -50.71 5.88
N ALA A 665 46.06 -49.54 5.34
CA ALA A 665 46.45 -48.21 5.84
C ALA A 665 46.18 -47.11 4.82
N SER A 666 46.01 -45.89 5.35
CA SER A 666 46.00 -44.58 4.69
C SER A 666 44.68 -44.10 4.06
N THR A 667 44.20 -42.98 4.62
CA THR A 667 43.59 -41.84 3.94
C THR A 667 43.08 -42.05 2.51
N GLY A 668 41.76 -41.99 2.33
CA GLY A 668 41.13 -41.77 1.03
C GLY A 668 39.79 -42.49 0.85
N ASP A 669 38.85 -41.77 0.25
CA ASP A 669 37.86 -42.30 -0.69
C ASP A 669 36.60 -42.99 -0.15
N THR A 670 35.64 -42.16 0.28
CA THR A 670 34.22 -42.41 -0.03
C THR A 670 33.98 -42.08 -1.50
N ALA A 671 33.96 -43.10 -2.36
CA ALA A 671 33.57 -42.98 -3.76
C ALA A 671 32.10 -42.52 -3.90
N GLY A 672 31.88 -41.44 -4.67
CA GLY A 672 30.64 -41.26 -5.44
C GLY A 672 29.79 -40.01 -5.25
N VAL A 673 30.11 -39.07 -4.35
CA VAL A 673 29.45 -37.74 -4.33
C VAL A 673 30.51 -36.66 -4.09
N THR A 674 30.91 -35.96 -5.15
CA THR A 674 31.64 -34.69 -5.03
C THR A 674 30.74 -33.68 -4.32
N THR A 675 31.03 -33.39 -3.06
CA THR A 675 30.27 -32.37 -2.31
C THR A 675 30.54 -30.99 -2.91
N LYS A 676 29.49 -30.30 -3.37
CA LYS A 676 29.59 -28.94 -3.97
C LYS A 676 29.96 -27.85 -2.95
N GLY A 677 29.83 -28.15 -1.65
CA GLY A 677 30.13 -27.23 -0.56
C GLY A 677 29.40 -27.64 0.71
N SER A 678 29.45 -26.77 1.73
CA SER A 678 28.70 -26.93 2.98
C SER A 678 27.62 -25.84 3.09
N VAL A 679 26.52 -26.17 3.77
CA VAL A 679 25.47 -25.22 4.14
C VAL A 679 25.09 -25.40 5.61
N VAL A 680 24.65 -24.31 6.25
CA VAL A 680 24.15 -24.32 7.62
C VAL A 680 22.63 -24.21 7.60
N LEU A 681 21.92 -25.25 8.03
CA LEU A 681 20.47 -25.20 8.19
C LEU A 681 20.12 -24.60 9.56
N PHE A 682 19.49 -23.42 9.56
CA PHE A 682 18.88 -22.84 10.75
C PHE A 682 17.62 -23.63 11.11
N ASN A 683 17.78 -24.55 12.06
CA ASN A 683 16.72 -25.38 12.57
C ASN A 683 15.84 -24.59 13.54
N ASP A 684 14.74 -24.01 13.04
CA ASP A 684 13.84 -23.16 13.83
C ASP A 684 13.10 -23.93 14.93
N THR A 685 12.39 -23.18 15.77
CA THR A 685 11.73 -23.73 16.97
C THR A 685 10.65 -24.77 16.63
N PHE A 686 9.81 -24.52 15.64
CA PHE A 686 8.70 -25.41 15.29
C PHE A 686 9.19 -26.59 14.48
N MET A 687 10.14 -26.38 13.56
CA MET A 687 10.83 -27.46 12.85
C MET A 687 11.54 -28.40 13.83
N ASN A 688 12.11 -27.90 14.92
CA ASN A 688 12.79 -28.78 15.89
C ASN A 688 11.83 -29.66 16.70
N TYR A 689 10.72 -29.08 17.19
CA TYR A 689 9.94 -29.65 18.28
C TYR A 689 8.50 -30.03 17.92
N ASN A 690 7.93 -29.49 16.84
CA ASN A 690 6.53 -29.74 16.46
C ASN A 690 6.43 -30.46 15.11
N TYR A 691 7.20 -29.99 14.13
CA TYR A 691 7.13 -30.44 12.74
C TYR A 691 8.52 -30.84 12.19
N PRO A 692 9.22 -31.81 12.81
CA PRO A 692 10.55 -32.24 12.38
C PRO A 692 10.60 -32.76 10.95
N GLN A 693 9.49 -33.24 10.39
CA GLN A 693 9.41 -33.65 8.99
C GLN A 693 9.80 -32.54 7.99
N VAL A 694 9.53 -31.28 8.31
CA VAL A 694 9.94 -30.14 7.45
C VAL A 694 11.46 -30.05 7.39
N GLY A 695 12.12 -30.15 8.54
CA GLY A 695 13.58 -30.11 8.63
C GLY A 695 14.23 -31.34 8.00
N ARG A 696 13.62 -32.52 8.13
CA ARG A 696 14.08 -33.75 7.46
C ARG A 696 14.03 -33.57 5.95
N ALA A 697 12.92 -33.05 5.43
CA ALA A 697 12.76 -32.79 4.00
C ALA A 697 13.76 -31.73 3.49
N ALA A 698 14.01 -30.67 4.27
CA ALA A 698 15.02 -29.66 3.94
C ALA A 698 16.44 -30.24 3.89
N VAL A 699 16.83 -31.05 4.88
CA VAL A 699 18.12 -31.76 4.87
C VAL A 699 18.23 -32.67 3.65
N GLU A 700 17.21 -33.49 3.39
CA GLU A 700 17.19 -34.42 2.26
C GLU A 700 17.29 -33.69 0.91
N LEU A 701 16.61 -32.55 0.76
CA LEU A 701 16.65 -31.74 -0.45
C LEU A 701 18.02 -31.08 -0.67
N LEU A 702 18.63 -30.53 0.39
CA LEU A 702 19.97 -29.92 0.32
C LEU A 702 21.07 -30.98 0.07
N GLU A 703 20.96 -32.16 0.70
CA GLU A 703 21.86 -33.30 0.45
C GLU A 703 21.73 -33.79 -1.00
N ALA A 704 20.50 -33.90 -1.51
CA ALA A 704 20.24 -34.27 -2.90
C ALA A 704 20.82 -33.24 -3.88
N ALA A 705 20.80 -31.95 -3.52
CA ALA A 705 21.42 -30.87 -4.27
C ALA A 705 22.97 -30.90 -4.25
N GLY A 706 23.57 -31.83 -3.51
CA GLY A 706 25.03 -32.05 -3.44
C GLY A 706 25.73 -31.33 -2.28
N PHE A 707 25.01 -30.79 -1.30
CA PHE A 707 25.59 -30.06 -0.17
C PHE A 707 25.75 -30.92 1.08
N SER A 708 26.83 -30.67 1.82
CA SER A 708 26.98 -31.15 3.20
C SER A 708 26.20 -30.24 4.14
N VAL A 709 25.22 -30.78 4.87
CA VAL A 709 24.38 -30.00 5.77
C VAL A 709 24.94 -30.02 7.20
N THR A 710 25.00 -28.86 7.84
CA THR A 710 25.25 -28.71 9.27
C THR A 710 24.04 -28.04 9.92
N LEU A 711 23.55 -28.55 11.05
CA LEU A 711 22.50 -27.86 11.81
C LEU A 711 23.12 -26.72 12.63
N ALA A 712 22.55 -25.52 12.56
CA ALA A 712 23.03 -24.36 13.30
C ALA A 712 22.99 -24.58 14.82
N ASN A 713 21.95 -25.27 15.33
CA ASN A 713 21.68 -25.45 16.76
C ASN A 713 21.74 -24.13 17.57
N ALA A 714 21.33 -23.05 16.90
CA ALA A 714 21.27 -21.71 17.45
C ALA A 714 20.13 -21.57 18.48
N LYS A 715 20.08 -20.43 19.19
CA LYS A 715 18.89 -20.09 19.99
C LYS A 715 17.71 -19.79 19.06
N CYS A 716 16.51 -19.71 19.64
CA CYS A 716 15.35 -19.16 18.94
C CYS A 716 15.72 -17.81 18.28
N CYS A 717 15.21 -17.56 17.07
CA CYS A 717 15.44 -16.34 16.29
C CYS A 717 15.01 -15.05 17.02
N GLY A 718 14.25 -15.14 18.10
CA GLY A 718 13.76 -13.98 18.86
C GLY A 718 12.45 -13.41 18.33
N ARG A 719 11.95 -13.83 17.16
CA ARG A 719 10.67 -13.34 16.59
C ARG A 719 9.48 -13.38 17.58
N PRO A 720 9.24 -14.46 18.36
CA PRO A 720 8.18 -14.46 19.36
C PRO A 720 8.38 -13.41 20.47
N MET A 721 9.62 -13.17 20.89
CA MET A 721 9.98 -12.15 21.89
C MET A 721 9.71 -10.75 21.34
N ILE A 722 10.15 -10.47 20.12
CA ILE A 722 9.94 -9.17 19.45
C ILE A 722 8.43 -8.89 19.32
N SER A 723 7.63 -9.87 18.90
CA SER A 723 6.17 -9.71 18.75
C SER A 723 5.41 -9.45 20.05
N LYS A 724 6.06 -9.65 21.19
CA LYS A 724 5.49 -9.45 22.53
C LYS A 724 6.17 -8.30 23.29
N GLY A 725 7.01 -7.51 22.63
CA GLY A 725 7.71 -6.37 23.25
C GLY A 725 8.75 -6.80 24.27
N MET A 726 9.46 -7.90 24.05
CA MET A 726 10.56 -8.36 24.91
C MET A 726 11.92 -8.05 24.25
N LEU A 727 12.23 -6.78 24.01
CA LEU A 727 13.35 -6.41 23.13
C LEU A 727 14.73 -6.66 23.76
N ASP A 728 14.86 -6.60 25.08
CA ASP A 728 16.10 -6.95 25.77
C ASP A 728 16.47 -8.43 25.59
N GLU A 729 15.50 -9.34 25.76
CA GLU A 729 15.71 -10.76 25.56
C GLU A 729 15.94 -11.11 24.08
N ALA A 730 15.20 -10.46 23.18
CA ALA A 730 15.40 -10.58 21.75
C ALA A 730 16.82 -10.15 21.33
N THR A 731 17.31 -9.02 21.86
CA THR A 731 18.68 -8.54 21.64
C THR A 731 19.71 -9.55 22.14
N ALA A 732 19.51 -10.15 23.32
CA ALA A 732 20.42 -11.17 23.84
C ALA A 732 20.46 -12.44 22.96
N HIS A 733 19.32 -12.83 22.39
CA HIS A 733 19.23 -13.90 21.40
C HIS A 733 19.91 -13.53 20.08
N ALA A 734 19.67 -12.32 19.59
CA ALA A 734 20.26 -11.81 18.36
C ALA A 734 21.79 -11.79 18.44
N ARG A 735 22.38 -11.24 19.52
CA ARG A 735 23.84 -11.23 19.72
C ARG A 735 24.44 -12.62 19.73
N TYR A 736 23.84 -13.55 20.50
CA TYR A 736 24.31 -14.95 20.55
C TYR A 736 24.26 -15.61 19.16
N ASN A 737 23.15 -15.45 18.45
CA ASN A 737 22.97 -16.06 17.13
C ASN A 737 23.90 -15.42 16.09
N VAL A 738 24.10 -14.10 16.12
CA VAL A 738 25.06 -13.40 15.24
C VAL A 738 26.48 -13.91 15.51
N ASP A 739 26.92 -14.00 16.77
CA ASP A 739 28.27 -14.50 17.08
C ASP A 739 28.49 -15.95 16.62
N LEU A 740 27.49 -16.82 16.79
CA LEU A 740 27.54 -18.21 16.33
C LEU A 740 27.56 -18.30 14.79
N LEU A 741 26.65 -17.59 14.13
CA LEU A 741 26.43 -17.69 12.69
C LEU A 741 27.48 -16.93 11.87
N HIS A 742 28.06 -15.88 12.44
CA HIS A 742 29.13 -15.10 11.80
C HIS A 742 30.32 -15.99 11.45
N ALA A 743 30.67 -16.96 12.29
CA ALA A 743 31.76 -17.89 12.00
C ALA A 743 31.57 -18.65 10.67
N TYR A 744 30.33 -18.91 10.27
CA TYR A 744 29.99 -19.54 8.99
C TYR A 744 29.88 -18.51 7.86
N ALA A 745 29.19 -17.39 8.11
CA ALA A 745 29.00 -16.32 7.12
C ALA A 745 30.33 -15.68 6.69
N ASP A 746 31.30 -15.57 7.58
CA ASP A 746 32.65 -15.05 7.28
C ASP A 746 33.41 -15.96 6.32
N GLN A 747 33.16 -17.28 6.37
CA GLN A 747 33.69 -18.27 5.43
C GLN A 747 32.88 -18.35 4.12
N GLY A 748 31.85 -17.52 3.95
CA GLY A 748 30.95 -17.56 2.79
C GLY A 748 29.99 -18.77 2.81
N ILE A 749 29.84 -19.47 3.93
CA ILE A 749 28.95 -20.63 4.04
C ILE A 749 27.49 -20.14 4.14
N PRO A 750 26.59 -20.56 3.23
CA PRO A 750 25.19 -20.13 3.25
C PRO A 750 24.44 -20.63 4.49
N ILE A 751 23.65 -19.74 5.08
CA ILE A 751 22.75 -20.02 6.20
C ILE A 751 21.32 -20.14 5.64
N ILE A 752 20.75 -21.33 5.72
CA ILE A 752 19.48 -21.66 5.07
C ILE A 752 18.36 -21.74 6.12
N GLY A 753 17.22 -21.13 5.86
CA GLY A 753 16.03 -21.23 6.70
C GLY A 753 14.78 -21.62 5.91
N CYS A 754 13.82 -22.26 6.60
CA CYS A 754 12.53 -22.63 5.98
C CYS A 754 11.37 -21.76 6.48
N GLU A 755 11.35 -21.37 7.76
CA GLU A 755 10.31 -20.50 8.31
C GLU A 755 10.62 -19.02 8.04
N PRO A 756 9.85 -18.32 7.18
CA PRO A 756 10.22 -16.97 6.75
C PRO A 756 10.24 -15.96 7.88
N SER A 757 9.27 -16.03 8.80
CA SER A 757 9.23 -15.12 9.95
C SER A 757 10.44 -15.24 10.87
N CYS A 758 11.12 -16.40 10.87
CA CYS A 758 12.29 -16.63 11.70
C CYS A 758 13.59 -16.24 11.00
N LEU A 759 13.77 -16.65 9.74
CA LEU A 759 15.01 -16.36 9.02
C LEU A 759 15.11 -14.87 8.65
N LEU A 760 14.00 -14.26 8.23
CA LEU A 760 14.01 -12.86 7.81
C LEU A 760 14.23 -11.91 8.99
N THR A 761 14.06 -12.35 10.24
CA THR A 761 14.52 -11.61 11.42
C THR A 761 16.02 -11.34 11.39
N PHE A 762 16.82 -12.22 10.74
CA PHE A 762 18.27 -12.00 10.61
C PHE A 762 18.59 -10.92 9.60
N ARG A 763 17.74 -10.76 8.58
CA ARG A 763 17.88 -9.79 7.48
C ARG A 763 17.26 -8.43 7.79
N ASP A 764 16.44 -8.35 8.82
CA ASP A 764 15.69 -7.14 9.17
C ASP A 764 15.95 -6.74 10.63
N GLU A 765 15.27 -7.34 11.62
CA GLU A 765 15.39 -6.89 13.00
C GLU A 765 16.77 -7.07 13.65
N TYR A 766 17.59 -8.05 13.25
CA TYR A 766 18.94 -8.20 13.78
C TYR A 766 19.86 -7.02 13.40
N LEU A 767 19.64 -6.43 12.22
CA LEU A 767 20.38 -5.25 11.79
C LEU A 767 20.10 -4.06 12.70
N GLU A 768 18.87 -3.98 13.21
CA GLU A 768 18.40 -2.93 14.11
C GLU A 768 18.83 -3.17 15.57
N LEU A 769 18.76 -4.41 16.06
CA LEU A 769 19.03 -4.77 17.47
C LEU A 769 20.52 -4.90 17.80
N VAL A 770 21.33 -5.36 16.82
CA VAL A 770 22.78 -5.61 17.02
C VAL A 770 23.62 -4.53 16.35
N ASN A 771 23.16 -4.02 15.19
CA ASN A 771 23.72 -2.91 14.44
C ASN A 771 25.25 -2.90 14.34
N ASN A 772 25.82 -3.99 13.81
CA ASN A 772 27.24 -4.10 13.55
C ASN A 772 27.54 -4.91 12.28
N GLU A 773 28.80 -4.91 11.86
CA GLU A 773 29.22 -5.57 10.63
C GLU A 773 28.98 -7.08 10.64
N ARG A 774 29.09 -7.73 11.81
CA ARG A 774 28.81 -9.16 11.93
C ARG A 774 27.35 -9.47 11.62
N ALA A 775 26.42 -8.66 12.11
CA ALA A 775 25.00 -8.81 11.82
C ALA A 775 24.71 -8.62 10.33
N ARG A 776 25.32 -7.61 9.69
CA ARG A 776 25.21 -7.40 8.23
C ARG A 776 25.73 -8.59 7.44
N LYS A 777 26.89 -9.14 7.82
CA LYS A 777 27.47 -10.31 7.16
C LYS A 777 26.56 -11.54 7.28
N VAL A 778 26.00 -11.80 8.47
CA VAL A 778 25.04 -12.89 8.70
C VAL A 778 23.78 -12.70 7.86
N ALA A 779 23.22 -11.48 7.81
CA ALA A 779 22.06 -11.16 6.98
C ALA A 779 22.31 -11.46 5.49
N GLN A 780 23.45 -11.00 4.95
CA GLN A 780 23.82 -11.18 3.54
C GLN A 780 24.00 -12.66 3.13
N HIS A 781 24.35 -13.54 4.08
CA HIS A 781 24.54 -14.98 3.84
C HIS A 781 23.34 -15.82 4.28
N SER A 782 22.22 -15.20 4.66
CA SER A 782 21.00 -15.89 5.09
C SER A 782 19.97 -15.95 3.95
N TYR A 783 19.56 -17.16 3.56
CA TYR A 783 18.66 -17.39 2.43
C TYR A 783 17.48 -18.27 2.83
N LEU A 784 16.27 -17.91 2.41
CA LEU A 784 15.20 -18.90 2.43
C LEU A 784 15.59 -20.03 1.48
N ILE A 785 15.18 -21.25 1.81
CA ILE A 785 15.58 -22.43 1.04
C ILE A 785 15.19 -22.33 -0.44
N ASP A 786 14.04 -21.74 -0.77
CA ASP A 786 13.60 -21.47 -2.13
C ASP A 786 14.44 -20.39 -2.83
N GLU A 787 14.78 -19.29 -2.14
CA GLU A 787 15.73 -18.28 -2.65
C GLU A 787 17.10 -18.93 -2.97
N PHE A 788 17.60 -19.79 -2.08
CA PHE A 788 18.88 -20.46 -2.25
C PHE A 788 18.88 -21.43 -3.44
N LEU A 789 17.83 -22.25 -3.58
CA LEU A 789 17.69 -23.16 -4.72
C LEU A 789 17.63 -22.40 -6.04
N MET A 790 16.94 -21.26 -6.06
CA MET A 790 16.82 -20.46 -7.28
C MET A 790 18.09 -19.71 -7.62
N MET A 791 18.78 -19.16 -6.62
CA MET A 791 20.13 -18.61 -6.82
C MET A 791 21.08 -19.64 -7.45
N LEU A 792 21.03 -20.91 -7.03
CA LEU A 792 21.83 -21.97 -7.63
C LEU A 792 21.37 -22.31 -9.05
N GLN A 793 20.06 -22.34 -9.31
CA GLN A 793 19.51 -22.59 -10.64
C GLN A 793 19.97 -21.52 -11.64
N ASP A 794 19.89 -20.25 -11.24
CA ASP A 794 20.25 -19.10 -12.08
C ASP A 794 21.75 -19.10 -12.43
N LYS A 795 22.58 -19.63 -11.52
CA LYS A 795 24.03 -19.86 -11.76
C LYS A 795 24.33 -21.12 -12.57
N GLY A 796 23.34 -21.95 -12.88
CA GLY A 796 23.55 -23.29 -13.47
C GLY A 796 24.23 -24.28 -12.52
N GLU A 797 24.21 -24.00 -11.22
CA GLU A 797 24.87 -24.77 -10.16
C GLU A 797 23.92 -25.73 -9.42
N LEU A 798 22.61 -25.67 -9.68
CA LEU A 798 21.65 -26.57 -9.04
C LEU A 798 21.77 -27.99 -9.60
N ASN A 799 22.07 -28.97 -8.75
CA ASN A 799 22.12 -30.39 -9.13
C ASN A 799 20.99 -31.16 -8.45
N LEU A 800 19.77 -31.04 -8.98
CA LEU A 800 18.62 -31.79 -8.50
C LEU A 800 17.95 -32.52 -9.65
N GLU A 801 17.85 -33.85 -9.51
CA GLU A 801 17.02 -34.66 -10.40
C GLU A 801 15.64 -34.83 -9.75
N PHE A 802 14.58 -34.49 -10.49
CA PHE A 802 13.20 -34.68 -10.05
C PHE A 802 12.53 -35.80 -10.85
N ARG A 803 11.68 -36.58 -10.17
CA ARG A 803 10.77 -37.53 -10.82
C ARG A 803 9.76 -36.77 -11.66
N ASN A 804 9.39 -37.33 -12.82
CA ASN A 804 8.33 -36.80 -13.67
C ASN A 804 6.95 -37.22 -13.14
N VAL A 805 6.54 -36.64 -12.02
CA VAL A 805 5.20 -36.83 -11.42
C VAL A 805 4.56 -35.45 -11.27
N PRO A 806 3.82 -34.99 -12.30
CA PRO A 806 3.17 -33.67 -12.30
C PRO A 806 2.24 -33.49 -11.09
N LYS A 807 2.32 -32.32 -10.44
CA LYS A 807 1.41 -31.93 -9.34
C LYS A 807 0.69 -30.62 -9.66
N LYS A 808 -0.54 -30.48 -9.16
CA LYS A 808 -1.25 -29.21 -9.10
C LYS A 808 -1.08 -28.60 -7.70
N ILE A 809 -0.53 -27.39 -7.63
CA ILE A 809 -0.10 -26.78 -6.38
C ILE A 809 -0.70 -25.38 -6.28
N LEU A 810 -1.47 -25.16 -5.21
CA LEU A 810 -1.90 -23.84 -4.80
C LEU A 810 -0.95 -23.33 -3.71
N PHE A 811 -0.21 -22.26 -4.01
CA PHE A 811 0.80 -21.71 -3.11
C PHE A 811 0.34 -20.43 -2.43
N HIS A 812 0.46 -20.37 -1.10
CA HIS A 812 0.30 -19.13 -0.35
C HIS A 812 1.63 -18.71 0.31
N GLY A 813 2.21 -17.60 -0.19
CA GLY A 813 3.41 -16.99 0.37
C GLY A 813 3.18 -16.38 1.76
N HIS A 814 4.16 -16.51 2.64
CA HIS A 814 4.10 -15.97 4.00
C HIS A 814 4.12 -14.43 4.00
N CYS A 815 3.46 -13.77 4.95
CA CYS A 815 3.38 -12.29 4.95
C CYS A 815 4.75 -11.59 5.03
N HIS A 816 5.66 -12.04 5.91
CA HIS A 816 7.03 -11.51 5.96
C HIS A 816 7.83 -11.79 4.68
N GLN A 817 7.58 -12.93 4.04
CA GLN A 817 8.22 -13.28 2.77
C GLN A 817 7.76 -12.32 1.67
N LYS A 818 6.45 -12.15 1.51
CA LYS A 818 5.85 -11.19 0.57
C LYS A 818 6.39 -9.78 0.77
N ALA A 819 6.48 -9.32 2.01
CA ALA A 819 6.91 -7.96 2.33
C ALA A 819 8.40 -7.71 2.10
N LEU A 820 9.28 -8.67 2.38
CA LEU A 820 10.72 -8.43 2.40
C LEU A 820 11.46 -8.96 1.17
N VAL A 821 10.96 -10.02 0.54
CA VAL A 821 11.68 -10.75 -0.54
C VAL A 821 10.79 -11.19 -1.71
N GLY A 822 9.48 -10.97 -1.63
CA GLY A 822 8.53 -11.42 -2.64
C GLY A 822 8.33 -12.94 -2.68
N THR A 823 7.59 -13.44 -3.69
CA THR A 823 7.24 -14.88 -3.83
C THR A 823 7.78 -15.53 -5.09
N ALA A 824 8.54 -14.80 -5.91
CA ALA A 824 9.04 -15.29 -7.19
C ALA A 824 9.88 -16.57 -7.04
N SER A 825 10.81 -16.59 -6.09
CA SER A 825 11.66 -17.77 -5.82
C SER A 825 10.86 -19.00 -5.40
N SER A 826 9.81 -18.84 -4.58
CA SER A 826 8.93 -19.96 -4.21
C SER A 826 8.19 -20.54 -5.41
N LEU A 827 7.66 -19.67 -6.29
CA LEU A 827 6.97 -20.12 -7.50
C LEU A 827 7.93 -20.81 -8.46
N GLY A 828 9.13 -20.25 -8.66
CA GLY A 828 10.17 -20.87 -9.47
C GLY A 828 10.59 -22.23 -8.91
N ALA A 829 10.82 -22.32 -7.60
CA ALA A 829 11.25 -23.55 -6.93
C ALA A 829 10.19 -24.66 -7.07
N LEU A 830 8.90 -24.33 -6.86
CA LEU A 830 7.79 -25.27 -7.04
C LEU A 830 7.60 -25.73 -8.50
N ARG A 831 8.11 -24.97 -9.47
CA ARG A 831 8.10 -25.29 -10.91
C ARG A 831 9.35 -26.05 -11.37
N LEU A 832 10.36 -26.24 -10.52
CA LEU A 832 11.55 -27.05 -10.87
C LEU A 832 11.20 -28.50 -11.23
N PRO A 833 10.31 -29.21 -10.51
CA PRO A 833 9.88 -30.53 -10.93
C PRO A 833 9.08 -30.48 -12.24
N PRO A 834 9.41 -31.32 -13.24
CA PRO A 834 8.73 -31.31 -14.53
C PRO A 834 7.22 -31.49 -14.44
N GLY A 835 6.47 -30.64 -15.15
CA GLY A 835 5.01 -30.74 -15.28
C GLY A 835 4.20 -30.16 -14.12
N ASN A 836 4.82 -29.58 -13.08
CA ASN A 836 4.09 -28.95 -12.00
C ASN A 836 3.30 -27.72 -12.47
N GLN A 837 1.99 -27.70 -12.16
CA GLN A 837 1.14 -26.53 -12.29
C GLN A 837 1.08 -25.80 -10.95
N VAL A 838 1.56 -24.56 -10.92
CA VAL A 838 1.67 -23.77 -9.67
C VAL A 838 0.94 -22.44 -9.81
N GLU A 839 -0.03 -22.22 -8.92
CA GLU A 839 -0.80 -20.97 -8.82
C GLU A 839 -0.53 -20.26 -7.49
N LEU A 840 -0.35 -18.94 -7.53
CA LEU A 840 -0.20 -18.10 -6.34
C LEU A 840 -1.58 -17.65 -5.83
N VAL A 841 -1.83 -17.82 -4.53
CA VAL A 841 -2.99 -17.21 -3.88
C VAL A 841 -2.77 -15.70 -3.74
N ASN A 842 -3.60 -14.92 -4.43
CA ASN A 842 -3.64 -13.45 -4.29
C ASN A 842 -4.34 -13.04 -2.98
N ALA A 843 -3.70 -13.30 -1.86
CA ALA A 843 -4.14 -12.89 -0.53
C ALA A 843 -2.98 -12.25 0.23
N GLY A 844 -3.28 -11.32 1.13
CA GLY A 844 -2.31 -10.71 2.04
C GLY A 844 -1.82 -11.66 3.14
N CYS A 845 -2.04 -11.27 4.39
CA CYS A 845 -1.79 -12.11 5.56
C CYS A 845 -2.83 -13.25 5.67
N CYS A 846 -2.47 -14.41 6.21
CA CYS A 846 -3.42 -15.47 6.51
C CYS A 846 -4.37 -15.13 7.68
N GLY A 847 -4.00 -14.17 8.53
CA GLY A 847 -4.76 -13.77 9.72
C GLY A 847 -4.26 -14.37 11.03
N MET A 848 -3.34 -15.33 11.01
CA MET A 848 -2.86 -16.00 12.24
C MET A 848 -1.76 -15.22 12.98
N ALA A 849 -0.78 -14.65 12.25
CA ALA A 849 0.31 -13.83 12.79
C ALA A 849 0.89 -14.32 14.14
N GLY A 850 1.45 -15.53 14.15
CA GLY A 850 2.00 -16.13 15.36
C GLY A 850 0.92 -16.49 16.37
N SER A 851 0.99 -15.91 17.59
CA SER A 851 -0.02 -16.16 18.62
C SER A 851 -1.28 -15.31 18.44
N PHE A 852 -1.27 -14.28 17.58
CA PHE A 852 -2.39 -13.33 17.44
C PHE A 852 -3.72 -14.06 17.21
N GLY A 853 -3.80 -14.93 16.22
CA GLY A 853 -5.02 -15.66 15.89
C GLY A 853 -5.44 -16.70 16.94
N PHE A 854 -4.57 -17.03 17.90
CA PHE A 854 -4.91 -17.91 19.03
C PHE A 854 -5.69 -17.19 20.13
N GLU A 855 -5.52 -15.88 20.25
CA GLU A 855 -6.07 -15.10 21.34
C GLU A 855 -7.59 -14.96 21.17
N ARG A 856 -8.34 -15.21 22.24
CA ARG A 856 -9.81 -15.28 22.22
C ARG A 856 -10.43 -14.00 21.66
N GLU A 857 -9.88 -12.85 22.03
CA GLU A 857 -10.26 -11.51 21.60
C GLU A 857 -9.97 -11.24 20.11
N HIS A 858 -9.02 -11.96 19.50
CA HIS A 858 -8.58 -11.75 18.12
C HIS A 858 -9.13 -12.79 17.14
N TYR A 859 -9.76 -13.86 17.64
CA TYR A 859 -10.22 -14.98 16.81
C TYR A 859 -11.11 -14.54 15.63
N GLN A 860 -12.12 -13.71 15.88
CA GLN A 860 -13.05 -13.28 14.83
C GLN A 860 -12.34 -12.46 13.73
N VAL A 861 -11.48 -11.51 14.12
CA VAL A 861 -10.68 -10.72 13.18
C VAL A 861 -9.73 -11.62 12.39
N SER A 862 -9.08 -12.58 13.06
CA SER A 862 -8.20 -13.56 12.43
C SER A 862 -8.91 -14.38 11.36
N MET A 863 -10.13 -14.86 11.62
CA MET A 863 -10.94 -15.61 10.67
C MET A 863 -11.40 -14.72 9.50
N THR A 864 -11.89 -13.51 9.79
CA THR A 864 -12.34 -12.53 8.78
C THR A 864 -11.21 -12.20 7.78
N ILE A 865 -9.97 -12.06 8.26
CA ILE A 865 -8.80 -11.86 7.38
C ILE A 865 -8.59 -13.05 6.44
N GLY A 866 -8.74 -14.28 6.94
CA GLY A 866 -8.65 -15.48 6.10
C GLY A 866 -9.79 -15.58 5.07
N GLU A 867 -11.00 -15.20 5.46
CA GLU A 867 -12.22 -15.21 4.62
C GLU A 867 -12.15 -14.20 3.48
N HIS A 868 -11.35 -13.14 3.59
CA HIS A 868 -11.24 -12.10 2.56
C HIS A 868 -10.76 -12.65 1.20
N ALA A 869 -9.75 -13.52 1.20
CA ALA A 869 -9.15 -14.03 -0.05
C ALA A 869 -8.53 -15.42 0.07
N LEU A 870 -7.95 -15.78 1.22
CA LEU A 870 -7.22 -17.04 1.38
C LEU A 870 -8.16 -18.25 1.40
N PHE A 871 -9.18 -18.25 2.26
CA PHE A 871 -10.12 -19.37 2.36
C PHE A 871 -10.95 -19.56 1.10
N PRO A 872 -11.48 -18.49 0.46
CA PRO A 872 -12.14 -18.64 -0.85
C PRO A 872 -11.25 -19.28 -1.91
N ALA A 873 -9.99 -18.85 -2.03
CA ALA A 873 -9.05 -19.42 -3.00
C ALA A 873 -8.74 -20.90 -2.75
N VAL A 874 -8.62 -21.31 -1.49
CA VAL A 874 -8.42 -22.71 -1.10
C VAL A 874 -9.67 -23.56 -1.38
N ASN A 875 -10.85 -23.05 -1.01
CA ASN A 875 -12.12 -23.77 -1.16
C ASN A 875 -12.56 -23.90 -2.62
N ALA A 876 -12.12 -22.98 -3.49
CA ALA A 876 -12.39 -23.03 -4.92
C ALA A 876 -11.58 -24.11 -5.68
N LYS A 877 -10.59 -24.76 -5.05
CA LYS A 877 -9.77 -25.79 -5.68
C LYS A 877 -10.21 -27.20 -5.31
N ASP A 878 -10.17 -28.08 -6.30
CA ASP A 878 -10.47 -29.50 -6.16
C ASP A 878 -9.56 -30.22 -5.13
N PRO A 879 -9.95 -31.40 -4.62
CA PRO A 879 -9.15 -32.15 -3.65
C PRO A 879 -7.78 -32.62 -4.15
N ASP A 880 -7.57 -32.73 -5.46
CA ASP A 880 -6.29 -33.13 -6.08
C ASP A 880 -5.23 -32.00 -6.07
N TRP A 881 -5.65 -30.76 -5.79
CA TRP A 881 -4.73 -29.65 -5.56
C TRP A 881 -4.06 -29.76 -4.19
N GLU A 882 -2.73 -29.82 -4.20
CA GLU A 882 -1.91 -29.73 -3.01
C GLU A 882 -1.77 -28.27 -2.57
N ILE A 883 -1.93 -27.99 -1.27
CA ILE A 883 -1.77 -26.65 -0.73
C ILE A 883 -0.38 -26.52 -0.14
N ALA A 884 0.44 -25.65 -0.71
CA ALA A 884 1.80 -25.38 -0.27
C ALA A 884 1.89 -24.00 0.40
N VAL A 885 2.59 -23.93 1.53
CA VAL A 885 2.94 -22.67 2.21
C VAL A 885 4.35 -22.75 2.78
N MET A 886 4.89 -21.63 3.23
CA MET A 886 6.18 -21.60 3.95
C MET A 886 5.97 -21.60 5.48
N GLY A 887 5.11 -20.71 5.98
CA GLY A 887 4.98 -20.49 7.42
C GLY A 887 4.11 -21.50 8.18
N VAL A 888 4.50 -21.82 9.41
CA VAL A 888 3.75 -22.69 10.33
C VAL A 888 2.36 -22.15 10.66
N SER A 889 2.27 -20.84 10.91
CA SER A 889 1.00 -20.17 11.25
C SER A 889 0.02 -20.20 10.07
N CYS A 890 0.51 -20.07 8.84
CA CYS A 890 -0.31 -20.17 7.63
C CYS A 890 -0.86 -21.58 7.44
N ARG A 891 -0.05 -22.63 7.67
CA ARG A 891 -0.54 -24.03 7.58
C ARG A 891 -1.74 -24.25 8.48
N GLN A 892 -1.60 -23.82 9.73
CA GLN A 892 -2.61 -24.01 10.75
C GLN A 892 -3.87 -23.19 10.49
N GLN A 893 -3.73 -21.96 10.02
CA GLN A 893 -4.88 -21.11 9.69
C GLN A 893 -5.72 -21.67 8.54
N ILE A 894 -5.06 -22.23 7.51
CA ILE A 894 -5.76 -22.90 6.40
C ILE A 894 -6.50 -24.13 6.92
N GLU A 895 -5.84 -24.95 7.76
CA GLU A 895 -6.47 -26.15 8.33
C GLU A 895 -7.66 -25.79 9.23
N ASP A 896 -7.51 -24.84 10.15
CA ASP A 896 -8.57 -24.39 11.06
C ASP A 896 -9.75 -23.74 10.30
N GLY A 897 -9.50 -23.03 9.20
CA GLY A 897 -10.51 -22.28 8.46
C GLY A 897 -11.18 -23.01 7.29
N THR A 898 -10.52 -24.02 6.72
CA THR A 898 -11.01 -24.72 5.52
C THR A 898 -11.09 -26.24 5.69
N GLY A 899 -10.48 -26.79 6.75
CA GLY A 899 -10.32 -28.23 6.93
C GLY A 899 -9.31 -28.88 5.97
N ARG A 900 -8.74 -28.12 5.01
CA ARG A 900 -7.71 -28.61 4.09
C ARG A 900 -6.35 -28.59 4.75
N ARG A 901 -5.59 -29.66 4.62
CA ARG A 901 -4.22 -29.74 5.14
C ARG A 901 -3.25 -29.05 4.18
N ALA A 902 -2.52 -28.05 4.67
CA ALA A 902 -1.42 -27.43 3.96
C ALA A 902 -0.06 -28.02 4.38
N ARG A 903 0.88 -28.12 3.44
CA ARG A 903 2.24 -28.65 3.65
C ARG A 903 3.29 -27.58 3.41
N HIS A 904 4.47 -27.76 3.99
CA HIS A 904 5.59 -26.88 3.68
C HIS A 904 6.09 -27.13 2.25
N LEU A 905 6.45 -26.08 1.51
CA LEU A 905 7.02 -26.16 0.15
C LEU A 905 8.13 -27.23 0.03
N VAL A 906 9.11 -27.25 0.94
CA VAL A 906 10.17 -28.27 0.97
C VAL A 906 9.68 -29.71 1.04
N GLU A 907 8.55 -29.98 1.70
CA GLU A 907 7.97 -31.33 1.73
C GLU A 907 7.42 -31.69 0.34
N VAL A 908 6.78 -30.72 -0.33
CA VAL A 908 6.25 -30.89 -1.69
C VAL A 908 7.36 -31.19 -2.69
N LEU A 909 8.47 -30.44 -2.61
CA LEU A 909 9.66 -30.64 -3.45
C LEU A 909 10.37 -31.96 -3.16
N ARG A 910 10.55 -32.30 -1.88
CA ARG A 910 11.21 -33.54 -1.48
C ARG A 910 10.47 -34.76 -2.00
N ASP A 911 9.14 -34.75 -2.01
CA ASP A 911 8.34 -35.86 -2.55
C ASP A 911 8.51 -36.05 -4.06
N SER A 912 9.02 -35.03 -4.77
CA SER A 912 9.38 -35.10 -6.18
C SER A 912 10.81 -35.63 -6.41
N LEU A 913 11.59 -35.93 -5.37
CA LEU A 913 12.92 -36.54 -5.50
C LEU A 913 12.87 -38.07 -5.72
N PRO A 914 13.92 -38.67 -6.34
CA PRO A 914 14.05 -40.11 -6.60
C PRO A 914 13.99 -41.05 -5.40
#